data_AF-A0A2E1AA23-F1
#
_entry.id   AF-A0A2E1AA23-F1
#
_cell.length_a   1.000
_cell.length_b   1.000
_cell.length_c   1.000
_cell.angle_alpha   90.00
_cell.angle_beta   90.00
_cell.angle_gamma   90.00
#
_symmetry.space_group_name_H-M   'P 1'
#
loop_
_entity.id
_entity.type
_entity.pdbx_description
1 polymer ?
#
loop_
_entity_poly.entity_id
_entity_poly.type
_entity_poly.pdbx_seq_one_letter_code
_entity_poly.pdbx_strand_id
1 'polypeptide(L)'
;MMERSGSILAADFGSVNTRVVLVDVVEGVYRLVARASGPSTVGFPIDDASIGLRRMVDEIGKRAGRTFYDDAGEIVIPEGMDRTGVEAFVTTATAGRPMRVAIIGLVEDVSVASARRVLSSSFVEVVSTITLEDGRDEAGRMNELVLNRPDLILIVGGTDRGAVRALESMIAPIRTALQVQDAAMRPTILYAGNNKLVSTIEAAFNELATVLYADNVRPRIDVENLDSARSQVTKAFNSYNSRQRGAFRNIKSSTGLVPTARGYALVAEFIARTSERNVLAVDMGSATTVMIAALNGQVDTVVNANYGLGHGAPNLLKQSGADAVLDWLPFESSRRQAADYAQNKASRPGSVPVNIRDLYFEHGLLRAGIQHLIQSNRETWLDVGKDGPLENVDLILAGGKGLTGSGHPGWDLLLIADAVQPTGITEVEADPYGLIPAIGAVATINSDAAVHLLSNNDLDHLGTIISLEGQPTVDRWAARITVTTDDGESYKQEMMGGELLLLPVRTGRSITLRIEAGRGLRVAGKRSLKRRIEGGKAGILIDARGRELVLPADAAERAIKLPEWVAQMAGIPAHQIPQDWLVPVSSDGRLDALFDEALSADAGPSARDQRVGPDDDDFFDDVLSDPDLETFDDDPFDDLDELRSLSG
;
A
#
# COMPACT_ATOMS: atom_id res chain seq x y z
N MET A 1 -1.99 37.99 -19.72
CA MET A 1 -3.08 37.17 -20.29
C MET A 1 -3.68 36.48 -19.07
N MET A 2 -4.90 36.83 -18.64
CA MET A 2 -5.53 36.15 -17.49
C MET A 2 -5.72 34.69 -17.91
N GLU A 3 -5.11 33.75 -17.16
CA GLU A 3 -5.43 32.33 -17.30
C GLU A 3 -6.94 32.16 -17.17
N ARG A 4 -7.54 31.51 -18.17
CA ARG A 4 -8.96 31.23 -18.14
C ARG A 4 -9.18 30.18 -17.04
N SER A 5 -9.87 30.54 -15.96
CA SER A 5 -10.30 29.56 -14.96
C SER A 5 -11.34 28.64 -15.60
N GLY A 6 -10.91 27.50 -16.12
CA GLY A 6 -11.77 26.51 -16.78
C GLY A 6 -11.79 25.17 -16.06
N SER A 7 -12.65 24.26 -16.53
CA SER A 7 -12.87 22.96 -15.88
C SER A 7 -11.66 22.02 -16.02
N ILE A 8 -11.46 21.15 -15.03
CA ILE A 8 -10.37 20.19 -14.99
C ILE A 8 -10.94 18.78 -14.88
N LEU A 9 -10.51 17.89 -15.76
CA LEU A 9 -10.79 16.47 -15.66
C LEU A 9 -9.57 15.78 -15.04
N ALA A 10 -9.77 14.96 -14.02
CA ALA A 10 -8.70 14.16 -13.43
C ALA A 10 -9.06 12.68 -13.46
N ALA A 11 -8.14 11.83 -13.94
CA ALA A 11 -8.33 10.38 -13.95
C ALA A 11 -7.24 9.67 -13.13
N ASP A 12 -7.64 8.76 -12.26
CA ASP A 12 -6.78 7.84 -11.52
C ASP A 12 -6.94 6.42 -12.07
N PHE A 13 -5.83 5.82 -12.50
CA PHE A 13 -5.78 4.48 -13.04
C PHE A 13 -5.22 3.51 -11.99
N GLY A 14 -6.11 2.78 -11.32
CA GLY A 14 -5.78 1.65 -10.46
C GLY A 14 -5.84 0.30 -11.18
N SER A 15 -5.28 -0.74 -10.55
CA SER A 15 -5.22 -2.09 -11.15
C SER A 15 -6.58 -2.79 -11.25
N VAL A 16 -7.57 -2.35 -10.46
CA VAL A 16 -8.94 -2.88 -10.50
C VAL A 16 -9.95 -1.84 -10.97
N ASN A 17 -9.78 -0.57 -10.62
CA ASN A 17 -10.72 0.49 -10.98
C ASN A 17 -10.02 1.66 -11.67
N THR A 18 -10.67 2.23 -12.68
CA THR A 18 -10.40 3.57 -13.19
C THR A 18 -11.40 4.52 -12.55
N ARG A 19 -10.91 5.63 -12.00
CA ARG A 19 -11.73 6.68 -11.39
C ARG A 19 -11.52 7.98 -12.15
N VAL A 20 -12.60 8.72 -12.37
CA VAL A 20 -12.54 10.03 -13.02
C VAL A 20 -13.35 11.01 -12.21
N VAL A 21 -12.82 12.21 -12.04
CA VAL A 21 -13.49 13.34 -11.41
C VAL A 21 -13.45 14.56 -12.33
N LEU A 22 -14.56 15.31 -12.33
CA LEU A 22 -14.68 16.59 -13.01
C LEU A 22 -14.73 17.69 -11.96
N VAL A 23 -13.79 18.61 -12.05
CA VAL A 23 -13.69 19.80 -11.23
C VAL A 23 -14.07 20.99 -12.09
N ASP A 24 -14.90 21.89 -11.56
CA ASP A 24 -15.31 23.11 -12.26
C ASP A 24 -15.39 24.29 -11.30
N VAL A 25 -15.41 25.50 -11.86
CA VAL A 25 -15.57 26.73 -11.10
C VAL A 25 -17.05 26.98 -10.83
N VAL A 26 -17.45 26.88 -9.56
CA VAL A 26 -18.81 27.17 -9.08
C VAL A 26 -18.70 28.33 -8.10
N GLU A 27 -19.40 29.44 -8.40
CA GLU A 27 -19.37 30.67 -7.59
C GLU A 27 -17.95 31.22 -7.36
N GLY A 28 -17.06 31.05 -8.34
CA GLY A 28 -15.66 31.53 -8.27
C GLY A 28 -14.68 30.61 -7.54
N VAL A 29 -15.13 29.45 -7.06
CA VAL A 29 -14.30 28.45 -6.36
C VAL A 29 -14.34 27.13 -7.12
N TYR A 30 -13.20 26.43 -7.20
CA TYR A 30 -13.14 25.10 -7.81
C TYR A 30 -13.85 24.09 -6.90
N ARG A 31 -14.81 23.35 -7.45
CA ARG A 31 -15.58 22.30 -6.73
C ARG A 31 -15.63 21.02 -7.54
N LEU A 32 -15.74 19.89 -6.85
CA LEU A 32 -16.08 18.61 -7.46
C LEU A 32 -17.52 18.67 -8.01
N VAL A 33 -17.69 18.54 -9.32
CA VAL A 33 -19.00 18.59 -9.99
C VAL A 33 -19.54 17.21 -10.31
N ALA A 34 -18.68 16.30 -10.74
CA ALA A 34 -19.07 14.94 -11.10
C ALA A 34 -17.93 13.96 -10.87
N ARG A 35 -18.30 12.69 -10.70
CA ARG A 35 -17.37 11.57 -10.55
C ARG A 35 -17.94 10.30 -11.17
N ALA A 36 -17.05 9.43 -11.63
CA ALA A 36 -17.35 8.08 -12.09
C ALA A 36 -16.23 7.13 -11.67
N SER A 37 -16.58 5.86 -11.43
CA SER A 37 -15.62 4.80 -11.13
C SER A 37 -16.12 3.49 -11.69
N GLY A 38 -15.23 2.69 -12.27
CA GLY A 38 -15.58 1.42 -12.89
C GLY A 38 -14.34 0.55 -13.16
N PRO A 39 -14.53 -0.66 -13.69
CA PRO A 39 -13.45 -1.62 -13.91
C PRO A 39 -12.33 -1.05 -14.78
N SER A 40 -11.09 -1.20 -14.31
CA SER A 40 -9.90 -0.81 -15.06
C SER A 40 -9.67 -1.73 -16.26
N THR A 41 -9.00 -1.21 -17.28
CA THR A 41 -8.55 -1.97 -18.46
C THR A 41 -7.03 -1.87 -18.63
N VAL A 42 -6.34 -1.44 -17.57
CA VAL A 42 -4.88 -1.48 -17.48
C VAL A 42 -4.46 -2.92 -17.22
N GLY A 43 -3.61 -3.48 -18.08
CA GLY A 43 -3.20 -4.88 -18.03
C GLY A 43 -4.09 -5.83 -18.84
N PHE A 44 -3.62 -7.07 -18.98
CA PHE A 44 -4.27 -8.10 -19.79
C PHE A 44 -5.66 -8.49 -19.28
N PRO A 45 -6.58 -8.94 -20.17
CA PRO A 45 -6.37 -9.20 -21.60
C PRO A 45 -6.50 -7.96 -22.50
N ILE A 46 -6.94 -6.81 -21.97
CA ILE A 46 -7.23 -5.62 -22.79
C ILE A 46 -5.98 -4.76 -23.01
N ASP A 47 -5.22 -4.50 -21.94
CA ASP A 47 -4.00 -3.70 -21.92
C ASP A 47 -4.12 -2.35 -22.66
N ASP A 48 -5.21 -1.63 -22.38
CA ASP A 48 -5.48 -0.30 -22.92
C ASP A 48 -6.34 0.52 -21.96
N ALA A 49 -5.72 1.48 -21.28
CA ALA A 49 -6.33 2.35 -20.28
C ALA A 49 -7.41 3.29 -20.88
N SER A 50 -7.34 3.58 -22.19
CA SER A 50 -8.26 4.51 -22.84
C SER A 50 -9.70 3.98 -22.88
N ILE A 51 -9.88 2.66 -22.88
CA ILE A 51 -11.19 2.01 -22.87
C ILE A 51 -11.89 2.20 -21.52
N GLY A 52 -11.17 1.99 -20.41
CA GLY A 52 -11.62 2.30 -19.06
C GLY A 52 -11.94 3.78 -18.90
N LEU A 53 -11.01 4.65 -19.35
CA LEU A 53 -11.19 6.11 -19.31
C LEU A 53 -12.46 6.55 -20.04
N ARG A 54 -12.63 6.15 -21.30
CA ARG A 54 -13.77 6.56 -22.14
C ARG A 54 -15.10 6.22 -21.49
N ARG A 55 -15.23 5.00 -20.94
CA ARG A 55 -16.45 4.60 -20.22
C ARG A 55 -16.78 5.54 -19.05
N MET A 56 -15.76 5.92 -18.27
CA MET A 56 -15.95 6.80 -17.11
C MET A 56 -16.22 8.25 -17.50
N VAL A 57 -15.56 8.75 -18.54
CA VAL A 57 -15.79 10.10 -19.06
C VAL A 57 -17.16 10.21 -19.72
N ASP A 58 -17.62 9.19 -20.44
CA ASP A 58 -18.99 9.14 -20.99
C ASP A 58 -20.05 9.16 -19.88
N GLU A 59 -19.80 8.49 -18.76
CA GLU A 59 -20.69 8.51 -17.60
C GLU A 59 -20.74 9.91 -16.95
N ILE A 60 -19.59 10.57 -16.80
CA ILE A 60 -19.53 11.98 -16.37
C ILE A 60 -20.27 12.88 -17.36
N GLY A 61 -20.08 12.69 -18.68
CA GLY A 61 -20.73 13.48 -19.72
C GLY A 61 -22.25 13.38 -19.67
N LYS A 62 -22.79 12.18 -19.49
CA LYS A 62 -24.24 11.94 -19.30
C LYS A 62 -24.79 12.65 -18.06
N ARG A 63 -24.04 12.68 -16.96
CA ARG A 63 -24.46 13.32 -15.69
C ARG A 63 -24.33 14.84 -15.73
N ALA A 64 -23.25 15.35 -16.33
CA ALA A 64 -22.96 16.78 -16.42
C ALA A 64 -23.67 17.46 -17.61
N GLY A 65 -24.23 16.69 -18.55
CA GLY A 65 -24.80 17.23 -19.79
C GLY A 65 -23.74 17.83 -20.70
N ARG A 66 -22.53 17.24 -20.75
CA ARG A 66 -21.35 17.75 -21.46
C ARG A 66 -20.72 16.71 -22.38
N THR A 67 -20.08 17.18 -23.44
CA THR A 67 -19.24 16.38 -24.34
C THR A 67 -17.77 16.66 -24.06
N PHE A 68 -16.94 15.62 -23.97
CA PHE A 68 -15.51 15.77 -23.66
C PHE A 68 -14.59 15.33 -24.79
N TYR A 69 -15.07 14.45 -25.68
CA TYR A 69 -14.29 13.88 -26.77
C TYR A 69 -14.58 14.60 -28.10
N ASP A 70 -13.58 14.67 -28.97
CA ASP A 70 -13.77 15.00 -30.39
C ASP A 70 -14.15 13.76 -31.22
N ASP A 71 -14.35 13.96 -32.52
CA ASP A 71 -14.65 12.89 -33.47
C ASP A 71 -13.51 11.86 -33.61
N ALA A 72 -12.28 12.22 -33.23
CA ALA A 72 -11.13 11.31 -33.18
C ALA A 72 -11.07 10.49 -31.87
N GLY A 73 -11.96 10.79 -30.91
CA GLY A 73 -12.03 10.12 -29.62
C GLY A 73 -10.96 10.57 -28.62
N GLU A 74 -10.38 11.76 -28.83
CA GLU A 74 -9.41 12.43 -27.96
C GLU A 74 -10.11 13.46 -27.08
N ILE A 75 -9.62 13.69 -25.85
CA ILE A 75 -10.20 14.70 -24.97
C ILE A 75 -9.88 16.08 -25.54
N VAL A 76 -10.92 16.90 -25.74
CA VAL A 76 -10.80 18.26 -26.26
C VAL A 76 -10.18 19.17 -25.19
N ILE A 77 -9.05 19.78 -25.52
CA ILE A 77 -8.31 20.73 -24.70
C ILE A 77 -7.78 21.86 -25.60
N PRO A 78 -7.97 23.15 -25.29
CA PRO A 78 -8.68 23.69 -24.11
C PRO A 78 -10.22 23.62 -24.24
N GLU A 79 -10.94 24.04 -23.20
CA GLU A 79 -12.41 24.04 -23.16
C GLU A 79 -13.01 25.02 -24.19
N GLY A 80 -13.95 24.51 -24.99
CA GLY A 80 -14.71 25.28 -25.97
C GLY A 80 -15.70 26.26 -25.35
N MET A 81 -16.16 27.26 -26.11
CA MET A 81 -17.17 28.22 -25.63
C MET A 81 -18.54 27.57 -25.37
N ASP A 82 -18.82 26.46 -26.04
CA ASP A 82 -19.98 25.60 -25.85
C ASP A 82 -19.82 24.61 -24.68
N ARG A 83 -18.72 24.73 -23.91
CA ARG A 83 -18.32 23.82 -22.82
C ARG A 83 -17.95 22.41 -23.25
N THR A 84 -17.66 22.20 -24.53
CA THR A 84 -17.06 20.96 -25.03
C THR A 84 -15.60 20.87 -24.57
N GLY A 85 -15.17 19.71 -24.08
CA GLY A 85 -13.81 19.49 -23.58
C GLY A 85 -13.58 20.02 -22.17
N VAL A 86 -12.31 20.19 -21.78
CA VAL A 86 -11.86 20.73 -20.49
C VAL A 86 -10.62 21.61 -20.68
N GLU A 87 -10.37 22.51 -19.74
CA GLU A 87 -9.18 23.37 -19.76
C GLU A 87 -7.91 22.57 -19.49
N ALA A 88 -8.00 21.55 -18.63
CA ALA A 88 -6.91 20.62 -18.39
C ALA A 88 -7.41 19.20 -18.12
N PHE A 89 -6.60 18.22 -18.53
CA PHE A 89 -6.80 16.81 -18.21
C PHE A 89 -5.55 16.27 -17.52
N VAL A 90 -5.67 15.87 -16.26
CA VAL A 90 -4.56 15.33 -15.46
C VAL A 90 -4.77 13.86 -15.18
N THR A 91 -3.67 13.10 -15.10
CA THR A 91 -3.74 11.66 -14.86
C THR A 91 -2.81 11.21 -13.75
N THR A 92 -3.30 10.25 -12.96
CA THR A 92 -2.51 9.51 -11.97
C THR A 92 -2.60 8.02 -12.19
N ALA A 93 -1.60 7.27 -11.74
CA ALA A 93 -1.66 5.81 -11.75
C ALA A 93 -0.90 5.16 -10.60
N THR A 94 -1.49 4.04 -10.15
CA THR A 94 -0.83 2.95 -9.40
C THR A 94 -0.85 1.63 -10.16
N ALA A 95 -1.35 1.65 -11.40
CA ALA A 95 -1.51 0.49 -12.27
C ALA A 95 -0.47 0.44 -13.38
N GLY A 96 -0.29 -0.75 -13.95
CA GLY A 96 0.75 -1.05 -14.93
C GLY A 96 1.87 -1.86 -14.30
N ARG A 97 2.87 -2.20 -15.11
CA ARG A 97 4.03 -2.97 -14.65
C ARG A 97 4.96 -2.05 -13.83
N PRO A 98 5.22 -2.33 -12.54
CA PRO A 98 6.20 -1.56 -11.77
C PRO A 98 7.58 -1.66 -12.44
N MET A 99 8.41 -0.63 -12.29
CA MET A 99 9.76 -0.66 -12.84
C MET A 99 10.56 -1.73 -12.09
N ARG A 100 11.11 -2.71 -12.80
CA ARG A 100 11.82 -3.84 -12.21
C ARG A 100 13.25 -3.43 -11.91
N VAL A 101 13.69 -3.60 -10.67
CA VAL A 101 15.00 -3.14 -10.19
C VAL A 101 15.82 -4.32 -9.69
N ALA A 102 17.07 -4.39 -10.14
CA ALA A 102 18.09 -5.23 -9.50
C ALA A 102 18.96 -4.37 -8.58
N ILE A 103 19.13 -4.79 -7.34
CA ILE A 103 20.04 -4.14 -6.39
C ILE A 103 21.37 -4.88 -6.40
N ILE A 104 22.46 -4.14 -6.59
CA ILE A 104 23.82 -4.63 -6.39
C ILE A 104 24.39 -3.90 -5.18
N GLY A 105 24.64 -4.63 -4.10
CA GLY A 105 25.20 -4.11 -2.86
C GLY A 105 26.40 -4.92 -2.38
N LEU A 106 27.06 -4.46 -1.33
CA LEU A 106 28.13 -5.23 -0.69
C LEU A 106 27.57 -6.07 0.48
N VAL A 107 26.82 -5.44 1.37
CA VAL A 107 26.29 -6.02 2.62
C VAL A 107 24.79 -5.77 2.71
N GLU A 108 24.03 -6.80 3.10
CA GLU A 108 22.55 -6.78 3.17
C GLU A 108 22.05 -5.70 4.15
N ASP A 109 22.49 -5.78 5.41
CA ASP A 109 22.02 -4.89 6.51
C ASP A 109 22.54 -3.45 6.42
N VAL A 110 23.37 -3.14 5.43
CA VAL A 110 23.97 -1.80 5.28
C VAL A 110 23.65 -1.22 3.90
N SER A 111 24.37 -1.65 2.87
CA SER A 111 24.23 -1.04 1.53
C SER A 111 22.91 -1.40 0.87
N VAL A 112 22.47 -2.67 0.97
CA VAL A 112 21.19 -3.10 0.38
C VAL A 112 20.03 -2.49 1.14
N ALA A 113 20.09 -2.45 2.48
CA ALA A 113 19.10 -1.75 3.30
C ALA A 113 18.93 -0.28 2.87
N SER A 114 20.03 0.45 2.66
CA SER A 114 19.97 1.82 2.11
C SER A 114 19.35 1.87 0.72
N ALA A 115 19.71 0.96 -0.20
CA ALA A 115 19.09 0.88 -1.52
C ALA A 115 17.58 0.60 -1.45
N ARG A 116 17.12 -0.29 -0.57
CA ARG A 116 15.68 -0.54 -0.35
C ARG A 116 14.95 0.73 0.12
N ARG A 117 15.56 1.53 1.01
CA ARG A 117 15.02 2.84 1.44
C ARG A 117 15.05 3.93 0.36
N VAL A 118 15.98 3.86 -0.60
CA VAL A 118 15.94 4.71 -1.80
C VAL A 118 14.74 4.34 -2.66
N LEU A 119 14.50 3.04 -2.84
CA LEU A 119 13.47 2.50 -3.71
C LEU A 119 12.05 2.60 -3.11
N SER A 120 11.93 2.63 -1.78
CA SER A 120 10.64 2.60 -1.07
C SER A 120 9.69 3.73 -1.46
N SER A 121 10.17 4.87 -1.95
CA SER A 121 9.31 6.00 -2.34
C SER A 121 8.86 5.95 -3.80
N SER A 122 9.19 4.89 -4.54
CA SER A 122 8.95 4.77 -5.99
C SER A 122 8.14 3.52 -6.31
N PHE A 123 7.37 3.57 -7.40
CA PHE A 123 6.58 2.42 -7.85
C PHE A 123 7.46 1.40 -8.59
N VAL A 124 8.21 0.62 -7.81
CA VAL A 124 9.22 -0.33 -8.29
C VAL A 124 9.04 -1.71 -7.67
N GLU A 125 9.56 -2.72 -8.36
CA GLU A 125 9.63 -4.10 -7.88
C GLU A 125 11.10 -4.53 -7.85
N VAL A 126 11.60 -4.96 -6.69
CA VAL A 126 12.95 -5.50 -6.58
C VAL A 126 12.94 -6.96 -7.04
N VAL A 127 13.42 -7.21 -8.25
CA VAL A 127 13.38 -8.54 -8.89
C VAL A 127 14.65 -9.34 -8.64
N SER A 128 15.71 -8.69 -8.18
CA SER A 128 16.95 -9.35 -7.81
C SER A 128 17.74 -8.51 -6.82
N THR A 129 18.43 -9.18 -5.89
CA THR A 129 19.42 -8.57 -5.00
C THR A 129 20.68 -9.40 -5.08
N ILE A 130 21.80 -8.77 -5.43
CA ILE A 130 23.11 -9.39 -5.55
C ILE A 130 24.05 -8.72 -4.55
N THR A 131 24.61 -9.50 -3.64
CA THR A 131 25.57 -9.04 -2.63
C THR A 131 26.93 -9.69 -2.83
N LEU A 132 27.96 -9.22 -2.12
CA LEU A 132 29.29 -9.81 -2.19
C LEU A 132 29.28 -11.28 -1.73
N GLU A 133 28.45 -11.60 -0.73
CA GLU A 133 28.37 -12.89 -0.04
C GLU A 133 27.06 -13.63 -0.38
N ASP A 134 26.52 -13.45 -1.58
CA ASP A 134 25.26 -14.06 -2.01
C ASP A 134 25.35 -15.54 -2.43
N GLY A 135 26.52 -16.18 -2.24
CA GLY A 135 26.76 -17.58 -2.57
C GLY A 135 26.83 -17.91 -4.06
N ARG A 136 26.54 -16.95 -4.96
CA ARG A 136 26.57 -17.14 -6.42
C ARG A 136 27.96 -16.86 -6.98
N ASP A 137 28.37 -17.68 -7.92
CA ASP A 137 29.54 -17.41 -8.75
C ASP A 137 29.24 -16.37 -9.85
N GLU A 138 30.24 -16.01 -10.65
CA GLU A 138 30.09 -14.98 -11.69
C GLU A 138 29.00 -15.34 -12.71
N ALA A 139 28.93 -16.62 -13.10
CA ALA A 139 27.94 -17.13 -14.04
C ALA A 139 26.52 -17.09 -13.46
N GLY A 140 26.34 -17.47 -12.19
CA GLY A 140 25.08 -17.39 -11.47
C GLY A 140 24.58 -15.95 -11.34
N ARG A 141 25.46 -15.00 -11.00
CA ARG A 141 25.13 -13.56 -10.95
C ARG A 141 24.76 -12.99 -12.32
N MET A 142 25.44 -13.43 -13.38
CA MET A 142 25.09 -13.05 -14.74
C MET A 142 23.71 -13.60 -15.13
N ASN A 143 23.48 -14.90 -14.88
CA ASN A 143 22.22 -15.58 -15.22
C ASN A 143 21.03 -14.91 -14.51
N GLU A 144 21.21 -14.55 -13.24
CA GLU A 144 20.23 -13.81 -12.46
C GLU A 144 19.75 -12.54 -13.18
N LEU A 145 20.68 -11.70 -13.66
CA LEU A 145 20.35 -10.45 -14.34
C LEU A 145 19.70 -10.70 -15.71
N VAL A 146 20.16 -11.73 -16.43
CA VAL A 146 19.64 -12.08 -17.76
C VAL A 146 18.21 -12.61 -17.68
N LEU A 147 17.93 -13.51 -16.73
CA LEU A 147 16.61 -14.10 -16.53
C LEU A 147 15.61 -13.10 -15.94
N ASN A 148 16.04 -12.34 -14.93
CA ASN A 148 15.15 -11.39 -14.28
C ASN A 148 14.90 -10.13 -15.09
N ARG A 149 15.65 -9.82 -16.16
CA ARG A 149 15.41 -8.67 -17.06
C ARG A 149 14.98 -7.38 -16.32
N PRO A 150 15.84 -6.83 -15.43
CA PRO A 150 15.54 -5.58 -14.76
C PRO A 150 15.45 -4.43 -15.76
N ASP A 151 14.67 -3.40 -15.42
CA ASP A 151 14.61 -2.12 -16.14
C ASP A 151 15.66 -1.12 -15.58
N LEU A 152 16.04 -1.29 -14.31
CA LEU A 152 17.06 -0.51 -13.60
C LEU A 152 18.00 -1.43 -12.81
N ILE A 153 19.30 -1.19 -12.86
CA ILE A 153 20.29 -1.76 -11.94
C ILE A 153 20.77 -0.66 -11.01
N LEU A 154 20.48 -0.77 -9.71
CA LEU A 154 20.95 0.15 -8.68
C LEU A 154 22.22 -0.43 -8.02
N ILE A 155 23.36 0.20 -8.29
CA ILE A 155 24.66 -0.19 -7.73
C ILE A 155 24.98 0.73 -6.55
N VAL A 156 25.08 0.15 -5.37
CA VAL A 156 25.38 0.82 -4.11
C VAL A 156 26.52 0.12 -3.38
N GLY A 157 27.10 0.80 -2.40
CA GLY A 157 28.09 0.23 -1.50
C GLY A 157 29.49 0.82 -1.66
N GLY A 158 30.32 0.46 -0.70
CA GLY A 158 31.59 1.12 -0.44
C GLY A 158 31.41 2.49 0.21
N THR A 159 32.00 2.68 1.39
CA THR A 159 32.12 4.03 1.96
C THR A 159 33.13 4.84 1.16
N ASP A 160 33.08 6.17 1.20
CA ASP A 160 34.04 7.01 0.44
C ASP A 160 35.51 6.77 0.83
N ARG A 161 35.72 6.14 1.99
CA ARG A 161 37.04 5.79 2.52
C ARG A 161 37.45 4.34 2.30
N GLY A 162 36.62 3.44 1.75
CA GLY A 162 36.97 2.02 1.66
C GLY A 162 36.09 1.14 0.75
N ALA A 163 36.42 -0.15 0.74
CA ALA A 163 35.75 -1.24 0.00
C ALA A 163 35.67 -1.07 -1.53
N VAL A 164 36.64 -0.34 -2.12
CA VAL A 164 36.79 -0.14 -3.57
C VAL A 164 36.89 -1.48 -4.32
N ARG A 165 37.82 -2.37 -3.91
CA ARG A 165 38.06 -3.66 -4.59
C ARG A 165 36.86 -4.59 -4.60
N ALA A 166 36.11 -4.61 -3.50
CA ALA A 166 34.93 -5.47 -3.37
C ALA A 166 33.84 -5.02 -4.35
N LEU A 167 33.64 -3.71 -4.51
CA LEU A 167 32.68 -3.20 -5.49
C LEU A 167 33.18 -3.40 -6.93
N GLU A 168 34.48 -3.23 -7.18
CA GLU A 168 35.09 -3.52 -8.49
C GLU A 168 34.85 -4.97 -8.94
N SER A 169 34.98 -5.95 -8.04
CA SER A 169 34.70 -7.35 -8.37
C SER A 169 33.24 -7.62 -8.75
N MET A 170 32.31 -6.76 -8.34
CA MET A 170 30.88 -6.87 -8.72
C MET A 170 30.57 -6.24 -10.08
N ILE A 171 31.41 -5.34 -10.59
CA ILE A 171 31.18 -4.61 -11.86
C ILE A 171 31.31 -5.55 -13.07
N ALA A 172 32.32 -6.43 -13.06
CA ALA A 172 32.62 -7.32 -14.17
C ALA A 172 31.44 -8.23 -14.59
N PRO A 173 30.79 -9.01 -13.68
CA PRO A 173 29.64 -9.85 -14.05
C PRO A 173 28.48 -9.06 -14.65
N ILE A 174 28.21 -7.86 -14.12
CA ILE A 174 27.13 -6.99 -14.62
C ILE A 174 27.42 -6.54 -16.04
N ARG A 175 28.68 -6.14 -16.31
CA ARG A 175 29.11 -5.73 -17.66
C ARG A 175 28.94 -6.86 -18.65
N THR A 176 29.37 -8.07 -18.28
CA THR A 176 29.22 -9.28 -19.11
C THR A 176 27.74 -9.58 -19.37
N ALA A 177 26.89 -9.51 -18.35
CA ALA A 177 25.44 -9.71 -18.49
C ALA A 177 24.81 -8.73 -19.48
N LEU A 178 25.22 -7.46 -19.47
CA LEU A 178 24.73 -6.44 -20.41
C LEU A 178 25.22 -6.66 -21.85
N GLN A 179 26.44 -7.17 -22.03
CA GLN A 179 27.01 -7.42 -23.37
C GLN A 179 26.29 -8.53 -24.11
N VAL A 180 25.78 -9.54 -23.40
CA VAL A 180 25.02 -10.65 -23.99
C VAL A 180 23.54 -10.34 -24.21
N GLN A 181 23.04 -9.22 -23.67
CA GLN A 181 21.68 -8.74 -23.90
C GLN A 181 21.60 -7.85 -25.14
N ASP A 182 20.47 -7.97 -25.84
CA ASP A 182 20.09 -7.03 -26.91
C ASP A 182 20.12 -5.59 -26.41
N ALA A 183 20.69 -4.68 -27.19
CA ALA A 183 20.85 -3.27 -26.80
C ALA A 183 19.52 -2.60 -26.40
N ALA A 184 18.40 -3.01 -27.01
CA ALA A 184 17.06 -2.52 -26.70
C ALA A 184 16.52 -2.99 -25.34
N MET A 185 17.08 -4.07 -24.78
CA MET A 185 16.66 -4.70 -23.53
C MET A 185 17.55 -4.34 -22.34
N ARG A 186 18.62 -3.57 -22.55
CA ARG A 186 19.57 -3.22 -21.49
C ARG A 186 18.94 -2.25 -20.48
N PRO A 187 19.03 -2.53 -19.17
CA PRO A 187 18.54 -1.64 -18.12
C PRO A 187 19.30 -0.30 -18.11
N THR A 188 18.66 0.69 -17.49
CA THR A 188 19.39 1.87 -17.00
C THR A 188 20.23 1.47 -15.78
N ILE A 189 21.41 2.06 -15.61
CA ILE A 189 22.23 1.86 -14.41
C ILE A 189 22.15 3.11 -13.57
N LEU A 190 21.89 2.97 -12.27
CA LEU A 190 22.04 4.04 -11.29
C LEU A 190 23.19 3.68 -10.35
N TYR A 191 24.25 4.48 -10.39
CA TYR A 191 25.38 4.36 -9.47
C TYR A 191 25.27 5.36 -8.32
N ALA A 192 25.25 4.85 -7.09
CA ALA A 192 25.20 5.64 -5.86
C ALA A 192 26.12 5.05 -4.78
N GLY A 193 27.29 4.55 -5.20
CA GLY A 193 28.32 3.95 -4.34
C GLY A 193 29.53 4.86 -4.14
N ASN A 194 30.67 4.28 -3.75
CA ASN A 194 31.92 5.01 -3.50
C ASN A 194 32.33 5.96 -4.64
N ASN A 195 32.51 7.25 -4.33
CA ASN A 195 32.82 8.30 -5.30
C ASN A 195 34.14 8.07 -6.09
N LYS A 196 35.08 7.27 -5.57
CA LYS A 196 36.34 6.95 -6.26
C LYS A 196 36.19 6.02 -7.46
N LEU A 197 35.04 5.34 -7.57
CA LEU A 197 34.78 4.37 -8.63
C LEU A 197 33.96 4.93 -9.79
N VAL A 198 33.60 6.22 -9.75
CA VAL A 198 32.83 6.87 -10.83
C VAL A 198 33.51 6.69 -12.19
N SER A 199 34.82 6.93 -12.30
CA SER A 199 35.56 6.72 -13.56
C SER A 199 35.57 5.27 -14.02
N THR A 200 35.58 4.31 -13.10
CA THR A 200 35.53 2.87 -13.40
C THR A 200 34.14 2.49 -13.95
N ILE A 201 33.08 3.03 -13.37
CA ILE A 201 31.69 2.84 -13.82
C ILE A 201 31.48 3.47 -15.21
N GLU A 202 31.99 4.69 -15.41
CA GLU A 202 31.93 5.38 -16.70
C GLU A 202 32.58 4.53 -17.81
N ALA A 203 33.80 4.05 -17.57
CA ALA A 203 34.53 3.21 -18.51
C ALA A 203 33.86 1.84 -18.74
N ALA A 204 33.17 1.30 -17.73
CA ALA A 204 32.53 -0.01 -17.83
C ALA A 204 31.20 0.02 -18.59
N PHE A 205 30.40 1.10 -18.45
CA PHE A 205 28.98 1.06 -18.82
C PHE A 205 28.50 2.15 -19.77
N ASN A 206 29.19 3.30 -19.92
CA ASN A 206 28.67 4.40 -20.74
C ASN A 206 28.49 4.03 -22.23
N GLU A 207 29.26 3.07 -22.74
CA GLU A 207 29.11 2.55 -24.11
C GLU A 207 28.04 1.45 -24.23
N LEU A 208 27.58 0.89 -23.10
CA LEU A 208 26.66 -0.25 -23.07
C LEU A 208 25.22 0.15 -22.73
N ALA A 209 25.04 1.10 -21.81
CA ALA A 209 23.75 1.47 -21.23
C ALA A 209 23.69 2.94 -20.84
N THR A 210 22.48 3.44 -20.55
CA THR A 210 22.32 4.76 -19.92
C THR A 210 22.74 4.67 -18.46
N VAL A 211 23.65 5.54 -18.01
CA VAL A 211 24.11 5.60 -16.62
C VAL A 211 23.69 6.90 -15.96
N LEU A 212 23.06 6.77 -14.79
CA LEU A 212 22.72 7.85 -13.88
C LEU A 212 23.65 7.79 -12.67
N TYR A 213 24.01 8.96 -12.16
CA TYR A 213 24.91 9.10 -11.01
C TYR A 213 24.23 9.87 -9.89
N ALA A 214 24.43 9.42 -8.66
CA ALA A 214 24.00 10.06 -7.43
C ALA A 214 25.15 10.09 -6.43
N ASP A 215 24.99 10.91 -5.39
CA ASP A 215 25.90 10.87 -4.23
C ASP A 215 25.84 9.49 -3.57
N ASN A 216 26.94 9.10 -2.94
CA ASN A 216 27.02 7.83 -2.21
C ASN A 216 25.91 7.74 -1.15
N VAL A 217 25.09 6.68 -1.20
CA VAL A 217 24.01 6.47 -0.22
C VAL A 217 24.52 6.22 1.20
N ARG A 218 25.78 5.77 1.30
CA ARG A 218 26.45 5.44 2.57
C ARG A 218 27.89 5.98 2.57
N PRO A 219 28.11 7.32 2.59
CA PRO A 219 29.45 7.89 2.55
C PRO A 219 30.34 7.41 3.71
N ARG A 220 29.71 7.15 4.86
CA ARG A 220 30.29 6.49 6.04
C ARG A 220 29.33 5.41 6.55
N ILE A 221 29.84 4.43 7.30
CA ILE A 221 29.01 3.33 7.83
C ILE A 221 27.84 3.80 8.70
N ASP A 222 28.01 4.94 9.38
CA ASP A 222 27.08 5.57 10.31
C ASP A 222 26.25 6.71 9.69
N VAL A 223 26.49 7.07 8.43
CA VAL A 223 25.84 8.20 7.77
C VAL A 223 25.14 7.72 6.49
N GLU A 224 23.84 7.97 6.41
CA GLU A 224 22.99 7.64 5.26
C GLU A 224 22.58 8.92 4.52
N ASN A 225 22.61 8.92 3.18
CA ASN A 225 22.22 10.05 2.33
C ASN A 225 21.41 9.57 1.11
N LEU A 226 20.08 9.66 1.18
CA LEU A 226 19.20 9.00 0.19
C LEU A 226 18.69 9.94 -0.92
N ASP A 227 18.68 11.24 -0.70
CA ASP A 227 17.91 12.19 -1.54
C ASP A 227 18.41 12.26 -2.98
N SER A 228 19.74 12.28 -3.16
CA SER A 228 20.38 12.29 -4.47
C SER A 228 19.98 11.05 -5.28
N ALA A 229 20.04 9.88 -4.67
CA ALA A 229 19.65 8.61 -5.30
C ALA A 229 18.13 8.54 -5.58
N ARG A 230 17.28 8.98 -4.64
CA ARG A 230 15.81 9.06 -4.81
C ARG A 230 15.42 9.95 -5.99
N SER A 231 16.12 11.07 -6.18
CA SER A 231 15.94 11.95 -7.33
C SER A 231 16.26 11.25 -8.65
N GLN A 232 17.35 10.47 -8.69
CA GLN A 232 17.73 9.72 -9.90
C GLN A 232 16.81 8.53 -10.17
N VAL A 233 16.29 7.84 -9.15
CA VAL A 233 15.26 6.80 -9.33
C VAL A 233 13.99 7.41 -9.92
N THR A 234 13.55 8.57 -9.44
CA THR A 234 12.42 9.31 -10.04
C THR A 234 12.67 9.62 -11.52
N LYS A 235 13.88 10.05 -11.89
CA LYS A 235 14.26 10.29 -13.29
C LYS A 235 14.24 9.01 -14.13
N ALA A 236 14.79 7.91 -13.60
CA ALA A 236 14.76 6.60 -14.26
C ALA A 236 13.33 6.14 -14.49
N PHE A 237 12.47 6.25 -13.48
CA PHE A 237 11.05 5.91 -13.56
C PHE A 237 10.29 6.75 -14.59
N ASN A 238 10.54 8.06 -14.65
CA ASN A 238 9.94 8.92 -15.67
C ASN A 238 10.38 8.55 -17.10
N SER A 239 11.66 8.19 -17.28
CA SER A 239 12.15 7.69 -18.58
C SER A 239 11.57 6.33 -18.92
N TYR A 240 11.41 5.44 -17.94
CA TYR A 240 10.76 4.14 -18.09
C TYR A 240 9.32 4.31 -18.57
N ASN A 241 8.51 5.12 -17.88
CA ASN A 241 7.12 5.41 -18.25
C ASN A 241 6.99 6.04 -19.64
N SER A 242 7.93 6.92 -20.00
CA SER A 242 7.90 7.58 -21.32
C SER A 242 8.13 6.60 -22.47
N ARG A 243 8.96 5.57 -22.25
CA ARG A 243 9.33 4.53 -23.24
C ARG A 243 8.33 3.38 -23.26
N GLN A 244 7.94 2.88 -22.09
CA GLN A 244 6.97 1.80 -21.93
C GLN A 244 5.59 2.37 -21.63
N ARG A 245 4.96 2.96 -22.66
CA ARG A 245 3.62 3.48 -22.48
C ARG A 245 2.56 2.39 -22.33
N GLY A 246 2.83 1.12 -22.69
CA GLY A 246 1.95 -0.04 -22.44
C GLY A 246 0.47 0.27 -22.63
N ALA A 247 -0.34 -0.02 -21.61
CA ALA A 247 -1.75 0.34 -21.52
C ALA A 247 -2.07 1.84 -21.67
N PHE A 248 -1.12 2.73 -21.34
CA PHE A 248 -1.28 4.18 -21.36
C PHE A 248 -0.88 4.84 -22.69
N ARG A 249 -0.53 4.07 -23.74
CA ARG A 249 -0.09 4.62 -25.04
C ARG A 249 -1.06 5.65 -25.65
N ASN A 250 -2.36 5.44 -25.42
CA ASN A 250 -3.45 6.24 -25.95
C ASN A 250 -3.93 7.33 -24.98
N ILE A 251 -3.23 7.52 -23.85
CA ILE A 251 -3.58 8.54 -22.85
C ILE A 251 -2.73 9.78 -23.10
N LYS A 252 -3.37 10.87 -23.52
CA LYS A 252 -2.74 12.19 -23.66
C LYS A 252 -3.29 13.11 -22.57
N SER A 253 -2.47 13.39 -21.57
CA SER A 253 -2.81 14.30 -20.46
C SER A 253 -1.89 15.52 -20.46
N SER A 254 -2.35 16.61 -19.84
CA SER A 254 -1.61 17.86 -19.68
C SER A 254 -0.32 17.69 -18.87
N THR A 255 -0.26 16.69 -17.97
CA THR A 255 0.83 16.48 -17.02
C THR A 255 1.65 15.21 -17.28
N GLY A 256 1.25 14.40 -18.27
CA GLY A 256 1.71 13.00 -18.35
C GLY A 256 1.14 12.16 -17.20
N LEU A 257 1.69 10.95 -17.02
CA LEU A 257 1.25 10.04 -15.98
C LEU A 257 1.95 10.36 -14.65
N VAL A 258 1.20 10.87 -13.68
CA VAL A 258 1.73 11.18 -12.35
C VAL A 258 1.57 9.97 -11.40
N PRO A 259 2.58 9.61 -10.60
CA PRO A 259 2.38 8.56 -9.58
C PRO A 259 1.31 8.97 -8.57
N THR A 260 0.34 8.12 -8.29
CA THR A 260 -0.71 8.39 -7.28
C THR A 260 -0.12 8.69 -5.91
N ALA A 261 0.98 8.02 -5.52
CA ALA A 261 1.67 8.28 -4.25
C ALA A 261 2.13 9.73 -4.08
N ARG A 262 2.49 10.41 -5.18
CA ARG A 262 2.85 11.82 -5.16
C ARG A 262 1.67 12.69 -4.71
N GLY A 263 0.44 12.33 -5.07
CA GLY A 263 -0.73 13.09 -4.65
C GLY A 263 -0.98 12.99 -3.15
N TYR A 264 -0.89 11.79 -2.59
CA TYR A 264 -0.94 11.60 -1.13
C TYR A 264 0.18 12.35 -0.41
N ALA A 265 1.41 12.29 -0.94
CA ALA A 265 2.55 13.00 -0.36
C ALA A 265 2.31 14.52 -0.29
N LEU A 266 1.88 15.12 -1.41
CA LEU A 266 1.60 16.55 -1.48
C LEU A 266 0.47 16.99 -0.54
N VAL A 267 -0.63 16.23 -0.49
CA VAL A 267 -1.77 16.56 0.36
C VAL A 267 -1.41 16.41 1.84
N ALA A 268 -0.78 15.30 2.23
CA ALA A 268 -0.36 15.08 3.62
C ALA A 268 0.65 16.15 4.08
N GLU A 269 1.65 16.46 3.25
CA GLU A 269 2.63 17.51 3.53
C GLU A 269 1.97 18.90 3.65
N PHE A 270 1.05 19.22 2.75
CA PHE A 270 0.32 20.49 2.78
C PHE A 270 -0.47 20.64 4.07
N ILE A 271 -1.24 19.62 4.46
CA ILE A 271 -2.03 19.66 5.71
C ILE A 271 -1.10 19.74 6.93
N ALA A 272 -0.04 18.93 6.95
CA ALA A 272 0.89 18.89 8.07
C ALA A 272 1.55 20.25 8.31
N ARG A 273 1.98 20.93 7.24
CA ARG A 273 2.61 22.25 7.31
C ARG A 273 1.62 23.37 7.63
N THR A 274 0.44 23.36 7.02
CA THR A 274 -0.54 24.47 7.16
C THR A 274 -1.31 24.41 8.47
N SER A 275 -1.53 23.21 9.01
CA SER A 275 -2.28 23.00 10.25
C SER A 275 -1.39 22.71 11.46
N GLU A 276 -0.06 22.64 11.28
CA GLU A 276 0.91 22.22 12.31
C GLU A 276 0.51 20.87 12.95
N ARG A 277 0.15 19.90 12.10
CA ARG A 277 -0.35 18.57 12.51
C ARG A 277 0.55 17.47 11.99
N ASN A 278 0.62 16.39 12.74
CA ASN A 278 1.21 15.14 12.28
C ASN A 278 0.16 14.33 11.50
N VAL A 279 0.46 14.01 10.25
CA VAL A 279 -0.47 13.35 9.32
C VAL A 279 0.08 11.99 8.87
N LEU A 280 -0.73 10.95 9.01
CA LEU A 280 -0.47 9.64 8.41
C LEU A 280 -1.48 9.39 7.30
N ALA A 281 -1.04 9.25 6.05
CA ALA A 281 -1.90 8.81 4.96
C ALA A 281 -1.64 7.34 4.65
N VAL A 282 -2.70 6.54 4.47
CA VAL A 282 -2.62 5.14 4.08
C VAL A 282 -3.66 4.86 3.00
N ASP A 283 -3.24 4.34 1.85
CA ASP A 283 -4.10 3.85 0.78
C ASP A 283 -3.70 2.42 0.42
N MET A 284 -4.53 1.46 0.85
CA MET A 284 -4.33 0.05 0.50
C MET A 284 -5.23 -0.33 -0.67
N GLY A 285 -4.62 -0.42 -1.84
CA GLY A 285 -5.26 -0.86 -3.08
C GLY A 285 -5.24 -2.38 -3.27
N SER A 286 -5.51 -2.80 -4.50
CA SER A 286 -5.48 -4.22 -4.89
C SER A 286 -4.06 -4.74 -5.11
N ALA A 287 -3.22 -3.99 -5.83
CA ALA A 287 -1.83 -4.34 -6.07
C ALA A 287 -0.88 -3.59 -5.14
N THR A 288 -1.14 -2.30 -4.96
CA THR A 288 -0.21 -1.36 -4.33
C THR A 288 -0.76 -0.83 -3.03
N THR A 289 0.12 -0.64 -2.04
CA THR A 289 -0.15 0.18 -0.86
C THR A 289 0.74 1.43 -0.89
N VAL A 290 0.16 2.57 -0.60
CA VAL A 290 0.85 3.84 -0.39
C VAL A 290 0.69 4.24 1.07
N MET A 291 1.79 4.61 1.71
CA MET A 291 1.79 5.18 3.06
C MET A 291 2.66 6.43 3.09
N ILE A 292 2.13 7.52 3.63
CA ILE A 292 2.85 8.77 3.83
C ILE A 292 2.84 9.11 5.31
N ALA A 293 4.02 9.30 5.89
CA ALA A 293 4.18 9.79 7.25
C ALA A 293 4.73 11.22 7.19
N ALA A 294 3.85 12.22 7.34
CA ALA A 294 4.22 13.62 7.50
C ALA A 294 4.23 13.96 9.00
N LEU A 295 5.32 13.59 9.67
CA LEU A 295 5.45 13.64 11.13
C LEU A 295 6.63 14.55 11.50
N ASN A 296 6.44 15.41 12.50
CA ASN A 296 7.49 16.23 13.10
C ASN A 296 8.26 17.09 12.06
N GLY A 297 7.55 17.56 11.03
CA GLY A 297 8.12 18.38 9.95
C GLY A 297 8.88 17.61 8.87
N GLN A 298 8.94 16.28 8.94
CA GLN A 298 9.52 15.41 7.91
C GLN A 298 8.43 14.60 7.20
N VAL A 299 8.60 14.40 5.89
CA VAL A 299 7.73 13.56 5.07
C VAL A 299 8.50 12.32 4.64
N ASP A 300 8.01 11.15 5.03
CA ASP A 300 8.48 9.86 4.52
C ASP A 300 7.39 9.22 3.66
N THR A 301 7.79 8.58 2.56
CA THR A 301 6.88 8.01 1.56
C THR A 301 7.26 6.56 1.30
N VAL A 302 6.26 5.70 1.44
CA VAL A 302 6.36 4.26 1.18
C VAL A 302 5.34 3.88 0.11
N VAL A 303 5.83 3.24 -0.94
CA VAL A 303 5.07 2.71 -2.07
C VAL A 303 5.49 1.26 -2.24
N ASN A 304 4.58 0.33 -1.97
CA ASN A 304 4.87 -1.09 -2.11
C ASN A 304 3.98 -1.67 -3.21
N ALA A 305 4.57 -1.93 -4.38
CA ALA A 305 3.89 -2.25 -5.63
C ALA A 305 3.18 -3.62 -5.65
N ASN A 306 3.61 -4.55 -4.79
CA ASN A 306 3.08 -5.91 -4.69
C ASN A 306 2.48 -6.18 -3.31
N TYR A 307 1.93 -5.16 -2.66
CA TYR A 307 1.41 -5.24 -1.30
C TYR A 307 0.02 -4.61 -1.29
N GLY A 308 -1.02 -5.42 -1.43
CA GLY A 308 -2.40 -4.95 -1.49
C GLY A 308 -3.37 -6.10 -1.29
N LEU A 309 -4.66 -5.80 -1.16
CA LEU A 309 -5.69 -6.81 -0.83
C LEU A 309 -6.15 -7.67 -2.01
N GLY A 310 -5.62 -7.45 -3.21
CA GLY A 310 -6.00 -8.15 -4.43
C GLY A 310 -4.81 -8.87 -5.05
N HIS A 311 -4.26 -8.31 -6.13
CA HIS A 311 -3.07 -8.83 -6.80
C HIS A 311 -1.90 -9.04 -5.83
N GLY A 312 -1.73 -8.14 -4.85
CA GLY A 312 -0.66 -8.20 -3.86
C GLY A 312 -0.93 -9.10 -2.66
N ALA A 313 -2.10 -9.76 -2.57
CA ALA A 313 -2.52 -10.45 -1.34
C ALA A 313 -1.56 -11.58 -0.91
N PRO A 314 -1.01 -12.42 -1.81
CA PRO A 314 -0.04 -13.45 -1.42
C PRO A 314 1.25 -12.86 -0.84
N ASN A 315 1.79 -11.82 -1.46
CA ASN A 315 3.01 -11.19 -0.96
C ASN A 315 2.75 -10.36 0.31
N LEU A 316 1.56 -9.75 0.44
CA LEU A 316 1.12 -9.14 1.69
C LEU A 316 1.10 -10.18 2.82
N LEU A 317 0.44 -11.32 2.62
CA LEU A 317 0.39 -12.42 3.60
C LEU A 317 1.80 -12.93 3.96
N LYS A 318 2.67 -13.10 2.95
CA LYS A 318 4.06 -13.54 3.15
C LYS A 318 4.84 -12.56 4.04
N GLN A 319 4.70 -11.26 3.79
CA GLN A 319 5.42 -10.22 4.53
C GLN A 319 4.83 -9.94 5.92
N SER A 320 3.50 -9.87 6.05
CA SER A 320 2.84 -9.65 7.35
C SER A 320 2.89 -10.89 8.25
N GLY A 321 3.05 -12.07 7.68
CA GLY A 321 2.95 -13.35 8.36
C GLY A 321 1.50 -13.83 8.44
N ALA A 322 1.30 -15.14 8.25
CA ALA A 322 -0.03 -15.75 8.29
C ALA A 322 -0.65 -15.67 9.68
N ASP A 323 0.12 -15.90 10.74
CA ASP A 323 -0.39 -15.88 12.12
C ASP A 323 -0.96 -14.51 12.50
N ALA A 324 -0.31 -13.42 12.07
CA ALA A 324 -0.81 -12.07 12.30
C ALA A 324 -2.18 -11.83 11.62
N VAL A 325 -2.48 -12.50 10.51
CA VAL A 325 -3.80 -12.48 9.86
C VAL A 325 -4.80 -13.35 10.63
N LEU A 326 -4.37 -14.54 11.06
CA LEU A 326 -5.19 -15.49 11.81
C LEU A 326 -5.65 -14.93 13.17
N ASP A 327 -4.81 -14.11 13.82
CA ASP A 327 -5.14 -13.43 15.08
C ASP A 327 -6.37 -12.53 14.96
N TRP A 328 -6.66 -12.03 13.75
CA TRP A 328 -7.84 -11.19 13.47
C TRP A 328 -9.10 -12.00 13.10
N LEU A 329 -9.02 -13.33 13.03
CA LEU A 329 -10.14 -14.17 12.65
C LEU A 329 -10.96 -14.60 13.88
N PRO A 330 -12.29 -14.46 13.84
CA PRO A 330 -13.16 -14.91 14.92
C PRO A 330 -13.48 -16.41 14.83
N PHE A 331 -12.59 -17.21 14.27
CA PHE A 331 -12.77 -18.65 14.06
C PHE A 331 -11.43 -19.36 13.88
N GLU A 332 -11.43 -20.68 13.98
CA GLU A 332 -10.27 -21.52 13.72
C GLU A 332 -9.96 -21.60 12.23
N SER A 333 -8.70 -21.38 11.88
CA SER A 333 -8.23 -21.47 10.50
C SER A 333 -6.74 -21.77 10.43
N SER A 334 -6.31 -22.49 9.39
CA SER A 334 -4.89 -22.79 9.16
C SER A 334 -4.21 -21.74 8.29
N ARG A 335 -2.87 -21.69 8.34
CA ARG A 335 -2.05 -20.86 7.44
C ARG A 335 -2.34 -21.15 5.96
N ARG A 336 -2.57 -22.42 5.63
CA ARG A 336 -2.98 -22.85 4.29
C ARG A 336 -4.29 -22.20 3.86
N GLN A 337 -5.30 -22.13 4.72
CA GLN A 337 -6.57 -21.48 4.36
C GLN A 337 -6.41 -19.97 4.15
N ALA A 338 -5.56 -19.30 4.92
CA ALA A 338 -5.22 -17.89 4.69
C ALA A 338 -4.51 -17.71 3.34
N ALA A 339 -3.60 -18.61 2.99
CA ALA A 339 -2.93 -18.61 1.70
C ALA A 339 -3.88 -18.92 0.53
N ASP A 340 -4.77 -19.91 0.69
CA ASP A 340 -5.80 -20.25 -0.30
C ASP A 340 -6.69 -19.03 -0.58
N TYR A 341 -7.10 -18.31 0.47
CA TYR A 341 -7.84 -17.06 0.33
C TYR A 341 -7.03 -16.02 -0.45
N ALA A 342 -5.78 -15.75 -0.04
CA ALA A 342 -4.92 -14.77 -0.69
C ALA A 342 -4.63 -15.08 -2.17
N GLN A 343 -4.41 -16.36 -2.52
CA GLN A 343 -4.17 -16.81 -3.89
C GLN A 343 -5.43 -16.72 -4.76
N ASN A 344 -6.58 -17.14 -4.22
CA ASN A 344 -7.87 -16.97 -4.90
C ASN A 344 -8.16 -15.49 -5.16
N LYS A 345 -7.86 -14.64 -4.18
CA LYS A 345 -8.03 -13.20 -4.26
C LYS A 345 -7.10 -12.55 -5.30
N ALA A 346 -5.84 -12.98 -5.38
CA ALA A 346 -4.91 -12.53 -6.43
C ALA A 346 -5.28 -13.00 -7.83
N SER A 347 -5.90 -14.18 -7.94
CA SER A 347 -6.42 -14.69 -9.22
C SER A 347 -7.68 -13.93 -9.68
N ARG A 348 -8.43 -13.35 -8.74
CA ARG A 348 -9.65 -12.56 -9.01
C ARG A 348 -9.66 -11.25 -8.22
N PRO A 349 -8.77 -10.29 -8.53
CA PRO A 349 -8.52 -9.13 -7.67
C PRO A 349 -9.69 -8.17 -7.52
N GLY A 350 -10.62 -8.18 -8.48
CA GLY A 350 -11.86 -7.39 -8.45
C GLY A 350 -13.03 -8.08 -7.78
N SER A 351 -12.88 -9.32 -7.30
CA SER A 351 -13.93 -10.00 -6.53
C SER A 351 -14.20 -9.26 -5.22
N VAL A 352 -15.41 -9.37 -4.71
CA VAL A 352 -15.77 -8.95 -3.35
C VAL A 352 -15.93 -10.19 -2.48
N PRO A 353 -15.76 -10.11 -1.15
CA PRO A 353 -16.06 -11.21 -0.25
C PRO A 353 -17.47 -11.78 -0.51
N VAL A 354 -17.57 -13.09 -0.75
CA VAL A 354 -18.86 -13.73 -1.11
C VAL A 354 -19.67 -14.06 0.14
N ASN A 355 -18.97 -14.25 1.27
CA ASN A 355 -19.56 -14.55 2.56
C ASN A 355 -18.79 -13.83 3.70
N ILE A 356 -19.28 -13.95 4.92
CA ILE A 356 -18.69 -13.31 6.10
C ILE A 356 -17.30 -13.85 6.47
N ARG A 357 -17.00 -15.13 6.19
CA ARG A 357 -15.69 -15.74 6.41
C ARG A 357 -14.63 -15.08 5.54
N ASP A 358 -14.95 -14.91 4.25
CA ASP A 358 -14.11 -14.20 3.28
C ASP A 358 -13.85 -12.76 3.73
N LEU A 359 -14.87 -12.09 4.28
CA LEU A 359 -14.76 -10.71 4.76
C LEU A 359 -13.80 -10.61 5.96
N TYR A 360 -13.84 -11.57 6.87
CA TYR A 360 -12.89 -11.63 7.99
C TYR A 360 -11.45 -11.88 7.52
N PHE A 361 -11.23 -12.74 6.52
CA PHE A 361 -9.90 -12.88 5.92
C PHE A 361 -9.42 -11.59 5.27
N GLU A 362 -10.27 -10.92 4.49
CA GLU A 362 -9.91 -9.66 3.82
C GLU A 362 -9.54 -8.56 4.84
N HIS A 363 -10.36 -8.39 5.87
CA HIS A 363 -10.08 -7.44 6.94
C HIS A 363 -8.90 -7.87 7.84
N GLY A 364 -8.65 -9.17 8.00
CA GLY A 364 -7.47 -9.69 8.69
C GLY A 364 -6.18 -9.34 7.94
N LEU A 365 -6.16 -9.56 6.62
CA LEU A 365 -5.07 -9.14 5.73
C LEU A 365 -4.85 -7.62 5.81
N LEU A 366 -5.94 -6.84 5.77
CA LEU A 366 -5.86 -5.37 5.86
C LEU A 366 -5.20 -4.91 7.16
N ARG A 367 -5.65 -5.42 8.31
CA ARG A 367 -5.14 -5.02 9.63
C ARG A 367 -3.69 -5.47 9.82
N ALA A 368 -3.40 -6.75 9.60
CA ALA A 368 -2.04 -7.29 9.72
C ALA A 368 -1.08 -6.59 8.75
N GLY A 369 -1.54 -6.30 7.53
CA GLY A 369 -0.74 -5.66 6.51
C GLY A 369 -0.35 -4.22 6.84
N ILE A 370 -1.32 -3.40 7.25
CA ILE A 370 -1.04 -2.00 7.65
C ILE A 370 -0.16 -1.97 8.91
N GLN A 371 -0.42 -2.84 9.89
CA GLN A 371 0.41 -2.92 11.10
C GLN A 371 1.86 -3.28 10.75
N HIS A 372 2.06 -4.29 9.90
CA HIS A 372 3.38 -4.66 9.42
C HIS A 372 4.07 -3.50 8.67
N LEU A 373 3.34 -2.78 7.83
CA LEU A 373 3.88 -1.65 7.08
C LEU A 373 4.32 -0.49 8.00
N ILE A 374 3.54 -0.19 9.04
CA ILE A 374 3.92 0.80 10.07
C ILE A 374 5.17 0.31 10.81
N GLN A 375 5.18 -0.93 11.31
CA GLN A 375 6.29 -1.46 12.11
C GLN A 375 7.60 -1.56 11.32
N SER A 376 7.54 -1.92 10.03
CA SER A 376 8.72 -2.04 9.18
C SER A 376 9.33 -0.69 8.75
N ASN A 377 8.57 0.41 8.84
CA ASN A 377 9.01 1.74 8.38
C ASN A 377 9.19 2.76 9.50
N ARG A 378 8.69 2.52 10.73
CA ARG A 378 8.80 3.49 11.83
C ARG A 378 10.22 3.94 12.16
N GLU A 379 11.24 3.12 11.89
CA GLU A 379 12.64 3.50 12.11
C GLU A 379 13.11 4.64 11.20
N THR A 380 12.44 4.91 10.09
CA THR A 380 12.75 6.02 9.18
C THR A 380 12.04 7.32 9.60
N TRP A 381 11.08 7.24 10.52
CA TRP A 381 10.27 8.38 10.93
C TRP A 381 10.95 9.15 12.07
N LEU A 382 11.00 10.47 11.92
CA LEU A 382 11.65 11.36 12.88
C LEU A 382 10.91 11.34 14.22
N ASP A 383 11.65 11.14 15.31
CA ASP A 383 11.14 11.14 16.69
C ASP A 383 9.97 10.16 16.95
N VAL A 384 9.89 9.08 16.16
CA VAL A 384 8.99 7.95 16.42
C VAL A 384 9.82 6.82 17.03
N GLY A 385 9.41 6.30 18.20
CA GLY A 385 10.07 5.17 18.84
C GLY A 385 10.08 3.93 17.95
N LYS A 386 10.97 2.96 18.19
CA LYS A 386 11.06 1.71 17.41
C LYS A 386 10.00 0.66 17.74
N ASP A 387 9.44 0.72 18.95
CA ASP A 387 8.47 -0.23 19.46
C ASP A 387 7.32 0.50 20.17
N GLY A 388 6.21 -0.20 20.37
CA GLY A 388 5.06 0.32 21.09
C GLY A 388 4.15 1.20 20.23
N PRO A 389 3.17 1.88 20.87
CA PRO A 389 2.06 2.50 20.17
C PRO A 389 2.49 3.67 19.29
N LEU A 390 1.70 3.93 18.24
CA LEU A 390 1.90 5.09 17.38
C LEU A 390 1.40 6.35 18.08
N GLU A 391 2.34 7.12 18.62
CA GLU A 391 2.08 8.39 19.30
C GLU A 391 2.07 9.57 18.31
N ASN A 392 1.39 10.64 18.70
CA ASN A 392 1.42 11.94 18.00
C ASN A 392 1.00 11.86 16.52
N VAL A 393 -0.06 11.12 16.19
CA VAL A 393 -0.72 11.22 14.87
C VAL A 393 -2.04 11.96 15.08
N ASP A 394 -2.09 13.20 14.59
CA ASP A 394 -3.26 14.07 14.76
C ASP A 394 -4.34 13.78 13.72
N LEU A 395 -3.94 13.35 12.51
CA LEU A 395 -4.83 13.11 11.38
C LEU A 395 -4.42 11.84 10.62
N ILE A 396 -5.39 10.99 10.32
CA ILE A 396 -5.25 9.88 9.38
C ILE A 396 -6.04 10.17 8.11
N LEU A 397 -5.38 10.13 6.96
CA LEU A 397 -6.02 10.12 5.64
C LEU A 397 -6.11 8.67 5.16
N ALA A 398 -7.33 8.11 5.09
CA ALA A 398 -7.56 6.71 4.74
C ALA A 398 -8.12 6.56 3.32
N GLY A 399 -7.40 5.88 2.45
CA GLY A 399 -7.80 5.53 1.09
C GLY A 399 -7.93 4.03 0.88
N GLY A 400 -8.56 3.65 -0.23
CA GLY A 400 -8.67 2.25 -0.64
C GLY A 400 -9.96 1.59 -0.15
N LYS A 401 -10.55 0.75 -1.02
CA LYS A 401 -11.90 0.18 -0.79
C LYS A 401 -11.98 -0.70 0.47
N GLY A 402 -10.88 -1.29 0.91
CA GLY A 402 -10.85 -2.06 2.15
C GLY A 402 -11.02 -1.21 3.42
N LEU A 403 -10.56 0.05 3.40
CA LEU A 403 -10.63 0.97 4.55
C LEU A 403 -11.88 1.86 4.54
N THR A 404 -12.46 2.11 3.36
CA THR A 404 -13.50 3.12 3.17
C THR A 404 -14.79 2.56 2.56
N GLY A 405 -14.92 1.23 2.50
CA GLY A 405 -15.89 0.54 1.66
C GLY A 405 -16.71 -0.53 2.37
N SER A 406 -16.71 -0.58 3.71
CA SER A 406 -17.53 -1.55 4.46
C SER A 406 -19.04 -1.31 4.32
N GLY A 407 -19.44 -0.12 3.86
CA GLY A 407 -20.83 0.33 3.83
C GLY A 407 -21.31 0.91 5.17
N HIS A 408 -20.48 0.87 6.22
CA HIS A 408 -20.79 1.45 7.52
C HIS A 408 -19.63 2.36 7.99
N PRO A 409 -19.81 3.69 8.09
CA PRO A 409 -18.75 4.60 8.49
C PRO A 409 -18.09 4.26 9.84
N GLY A 410 -18.86 3.72 10.79
CA GLY A 410 -18.31 3.27 12.08
C GLY A 410 -17.46 2.02 11.99
N TRP A 411 -17.77 1.11 11.05
CA TRP A 411 -16.91 -0.05 10.78
C TRP A 411 -15.63 0.37 10.06
N ASP A 412 -15.71 1.27 9.08
CA ASP A 412 -14.53 1.88 8.46
C ASP A 412 -13.60 2.53 9.51
N LEU A 413 -14.18 3.30 10.45
CA LEU A 413 -13.45 3.91 11.56
C LEU A 413 -12.79 2.86 12.48
N LEU A 414 -13.49 1.75 12.76
CA LEU A 414 -12.95 0.63 13.55
C LEU A 414 -11.78 -0.06 12.83
N LEU A 415 -11.90 -0.31 11.53
CA LEU A 415 -10.82 -0.91 10.73
C LEU A 415 -9.56 -0.05 10.76
N ILE A 416 -9.71 1.27 10.62
CA ILE A 416 -8.61 2.23 10.70
C ILE A 416 -8.01 2.23 12.12
N ALA A 417 -8.84 2.24 13.16
CA ALA A 417 -8.39 2.20 14.55
C ALA A 417 -7.60 0.92 14.86
N ASP A 418 -8.06 -0.23 14.35
CA ASP A 418 -7.42 -1.54 14.53
C ASP A 418 -6.11 -1.65 13.74
N ALA A 419 -6.09 -1.15 12.51
CA ALA A 419 -4.96 -1.25 11.60
C ALA A 419 -3.82 -0.30 11.99
N VAL A 420 -4.14 0.96 12.33
CA VAL A 420 -3.14 1.99 12.64
C VAL A 420 -2.79 2.02 14.14
N GLN A 421 -3.72 1.65 15.01
CA GLN A 421 -3.57 1.70 16.46
C GLN A 421 -3.05 3.06 17.01
N PRO A 422 -3.64 4.21 16.61
CA PRO A 422 -3.18 5.50 17.11
C PRO A 422 -3.47 5.66 18.61
N THR A 423 -2.67 6.49 19.28
CA THR A 423 -2.90 6.91 20.67
C THR A 423 -3.28 8.38 20.77
N GLY A 424 -3.98 8.76 21.85
CA GLY A 424 -4.39 10.14 22.06
C GLY A 424 -5.66 10.49 21.28
N ILE A 425 -5.65 11.62 20.57
CA ILE A 425 -6.78 12.13 19.78
C ILE A 425 -6.34 12.17 18.33
N THR A 426 -7.04 11.45 17.47
CA THR A 426 -6.72 11.36 16.04
C THR A 426 -7.98 11.52 15.22
N GLU A 427 -8.02 12.53 14.35
CA GLU A 427 -9.09 12.68 13.37
C GLU A 427 -8.85 11.75 12.19
N VAL A 428 -9.94 11.35 11.53
CA VAL A 428 -9.89 10.45 10.37
C VAL A 428 -10.71 11.04 9.24
N GLU A 429 -10.02 11.27 8.12
CA GLU A 429 -10.61 11.67 6.84
C GLU A 429 -10.47 10.51 5.86
N ALA A 430 -11.58 10.05 5.29
CA ALA A 430 -11.58 9.01 4.29
C ALA A 430 -11.64 9.58 2.87
N ASP A 431 -10.96 8.91 1.95
CA ASP A 431 -11.05 9.16 0.51
C ASP A 431 -11.70 7.96 -0.23
N PRO A 432 -13.02 7.75 -0.07
CA PRO A 432 -13.71 6.64 -0.72
C PRO A 432 -13.77 6.77 -2.25
N TYR A 433 -13.46 7.95 -2.80
CA TYR A 433 -13.62 8.25 -4.22
C TYR A 433 -12.30 8.48 -4.96
N GLY A 434 -11.15 8.40 -4.29
CA GLY A 434 -9.84 8.62 -4.90
C GLY A 434 -9.63 10.06 -5.33
N LEU A 435 -10.09 11.03 -4.53
CA LEU A 435 -9.92 12.45 -4.77
C LEU A 435 -8.52 12.95 -4.41
N ILE A 436 -7.85 12.41 -3.40
CA ILE A 436 -6.48 12.82 -2.99
C ILE A 436 -5.48 12.68 -4.16
N PRO A 437 -5.43 11.55 -4.89
CA PRO A 437 -4.61 11.44 -6.10
C PRO A 437 -4.90 12.55 -7.12
N ALA A 438 -6.19 12.83 -7.37
CA ALA A 438 -6.61 13.86 -8.31
C ALA A 438 -6.18 15.26 -7.88
N ILE A 439 -6.39 15.63 -6.61
CA ILE A 439 -5.96 16.91 -6.03
C ILE A 439 -4.45 17.09 -6.21
N GLY A 440 -3.68 16.04 -5.91
CA GLY A 440 -2.23 16.05 -6.07
C GLY A 440 -1.77 16.31 -7.51
N ALA A 441 -2.45 15.72 -8.49
CA ALA A 441 -2.16 15.97 -9.90
C ALA A 441 -2.59 17.37 -10.34
N VAL A 442 -3.77 17.84 -9.91
CA VAL A 442 -4.25 19.21 -10.16
C VAL A 442 -3.27 20.25 -9.61
N ALA A 443 -2.70 20.02 -8.43
CA ALA A 443 -1.74 20.93 -7.80
C ALA A 443 -0.49 21.19 -8.66
N THR A 444 -0.17 20.31 -9.61
CA THR A 444 0.99 20.49 -10.51
C THR A 444 0.75 21.52 -11.63
N ILE A 445 -0.51 21.85 -11.92
CA ILE A 445 -0.91 22.79 -12.97
C ILE A 445 -1.72 23.97 -12.44
N ASN A 446 -2.41 23.81 -11.31
CA ASN A 446 -3.25 24.83 -10.71
C ASN A 446 -3.33 24.62 -9.18
N SER A 447 -2.51 25.35 -8.44
CA SER A 447 -2.45 25.28 -6.98
C SER A 447 -3.74 25.77 -6.31
N ASP A 448 -4.37 26.80 -6.86
CA ASP A 448 -5.59 27.39 -6.29
C ASP A 448 -6.76 26.40 -6.36
N ALA A 449 -6.88 25.68 -7.47
CA ALA A 449 -7.85 24.60 -7.62
C ALA A 449 -7.64 23.49 -6.59
N ALA A 450 -6.39 23.07 -6.35
CA ALA A 450 -6.07 22.07 -5.35
C ALA A 450 -6.42 22.53 -3.92
N VAL A 451 -6.09 23.78 -3.56
CA VAL A 451 -6.43 24.36 -2.25
C VAL A 451 -7.93 24.43 -2.05
N HIS A 452 -8.68 24.86 -3.07
CA HIS A 452 -10.14 24.90 -3.03
C HIS A 452 -10.75 23.50 -2.81
N LEU A 453 -10.29 22.48 -3.53
CA LEU A 453 -10.78 21.11 -3.38
C LEU A 453 -10.51 20.54 -1.98
N LEU A 454 -9.33 20.82 -1.41
CA LEU A 454 -9.02 20.43 -0.03
C LEU A 454 -9.90 21.15 1.00
N SER A 455 -10.26 22.40 0.74
CA SER A 455 -11.01 23.24 1.68
C SER A 455 -12.52 23.00 1.66
N ASN A 456 -13.07 22.39 0.61
CA ASN A 456 -14.52 22.21 0.41
C ASN A 456 -15.11 21.00 1.14
N ASN A 457 -14.35 20.33 2.02
CA ASN A 457 -14.79 19.13 2.75
C ASN A 457 -15.23 18.01 1.79
N ASP A 458 -14.54 17.87 0.66
CA ASP A 458 -14.81 16.84 -0.34
C ASP A 458 -14.25 15.45 0.07
N LEU A 459 -13.44 15.40 1.13
CA LEU A 459 -13.09 14.18 1.86
C LEU A 459 -14.17 13.85 2.88
N ASP A 460 -14.32 12.55 3.17
CA ASP A 460 -15.30 12.09 4.13
C ASP A 460 -14.73 12.17 5.55
N HIS A 461 -15.10 13.21 6.30
CA HIS A 461 -14.80 13.29 7.73
C HIS A 461 -15.50 12.14 8.48
N LEU A 462 -14.80 11.02 8.68
CA LEU A 462 -15.35 9.82 9.33
C LEU A 462 -15.60 10.10 10.81
N GLY A 463 -14.65 10.77 11.47
CA GLY A 463 -14.77 11.12 12.87
C GLY A 463 -13.46 11.24 13.60
N THR A 464 -13.53 11.20 14.93
CA THR A 464 -12.36 11.28 15.82
C THR A 464 -12.20 9.99 16.63
N ILE A 465 -11.00 9.45 16.67
CA ILE A 465 -10.58 8.33 17.53
C ILE A 465 -9.90 8.91 18.76
N ILE A 466 -10.35 8.50 19.94
CA ILE A 466 -9.75 8.84 21.23
C ILE A 466 -9.34 7.53 21.92
N SER A 467 -8.08 7.15 21.77
CA SER A 467 -7.56 5.91 22.34
C SER A 467 -6.93 6.18 23.71
N LEU A 468 -7.25 5.33 24.69
CA LEU A 468 -6.54 5.31 25.96
C LEU A 468 -5.16 4.66 25.79
N GLU A 469 -4.15 5.28 26.37
CA GLU A 469 -2.78 4.76 26.46
C GLU A 469 -2.65 3.82 27.67
N GLY A 470 -1.89 2.74 27.48
CA GLY A 470 -1.64 1.71 28.49
C GLY A 470 -2.47 0.45 28.23
N GLN A 471 -2.50 -0.43 29.24
CA GLN A 471 -3.20 -1.72 29.20
C GLN A 471 -4.35 -1.74 30.22
N PRO A 472 -5.59 -1.48 29.79
CA PRO A 472 -6.76 -1.49 30.66
C PRO A 472 -7.02 -2.89 31.22
N THR A 473 -7.37 -2.98 32.50
CA THR A 473 -7.83 -4.25 33.08
C THR A 473 -9.31 -4.44 32.76
N VAL A 474 -9.66 -5.61 32.22
CA VAL A 474 -11.05 -6.04 32.03
C VAL A 474 -11.80 -5.97 33.38
N ASP A 475 -13.09 -5.64 33.33
CA ASP A 475 -13.96 -5.48 34.51
C ASP A 475 -13.55 -4.38 35.51
N ARG A 476 -12.64 -3.48 35.11
CA ARG A 476 -12.40 -2.23 35.82
C ARG A 476 -12.72 -1.06 34.93
N TRP A 477 -13.21 0.04 35.54
CA TRP A 477 -13.42 1.27 34.79
C TRP A 477 -12.08 1.77 34.22
N ALA A 478 -12.06 1.99 32.92
CA ALA A 478 -10.92 2.52 32.18
C ALA A 478 -11.05 4.03 31.97
N ALA A 479 -12.28 4.55 31.88
CA ALA A 479 -12.53 5.98 31.81
C ALA A 479 -13.86 6.40 32.44
N ARG A 480 -13.89 7.62 32.96
CA ARG A 480 -15.13 8.35 33.25
C ARG A 480 -15.25 9.50 32.28
N ILE A 481 -16.38 9.54 31.58
CA ILE A 481 -16.61 10.44 30.47
C ILE A 481 -17.76 11.36 30.87
N THR A 482 -17.52 12.67 30.80
CA THR A 482 -18.58 13.67 30.88
C THR A 482 -18.73 14.28 29.50
N VAL A 483 -19.91 14.15 28.93
CA VAL A 483 -20.28 14.74 27.65
C VAL A 483 -21.07 16.01 27.93
N THR A 484 -20.73 17.11 27.25
CA THR A 484 -21.51 18.34 27.27
C THR A 484 -21.79 18.78 25.84
N THR A 485 -23.06 18.82 25.46
CA THR A 485 -23.51 19.25 24.13
C THR A 485 -23.55 20.78 24.03
N ASP A 486 -23.65 21.30 22.80
CA ASP A 486 -23.63 22.75 22.55
C ASP A 486 -24.84 23.50 23.13
N ASP A 487 -25.96 22.82 23.36
CA ASP A 487 -27.15 23.32 24.05
C ASP A 487 -27.02 23.31 25.58
N GLY A 488 -25.90 22.81 26.11
CA GLY A 488 -25.57 22.80 27.53
C GLY A 488 -26.07 21.58 28.30
N GLU A 489 -26.72 20.61 27.64
CA GLU A 489 -27.03 19.33 28.28
C GLU A 489 -25.73 18.58 28.62
N SER A 490 -25.72 17.90 29.75
CA SER A 490 -24.56 17.10 30.15
C SER A 490 -24.96 15.80 30.81
N TYR A 491 -24.22 14.73 30.48
CA TYR A 491 -24.38 13.43 31.11
C TYR A 491 -23.01 12.80 31.36
N LYS A 492 -22.99 11.82 32.26
CA LYS A 492 -21.80 11.07 32.62
C LYS A 492 -21.98 9.61 32.24
N GLN A 493 -20.90 9.01 31.79
CA GLN A 493 -20.83 7.60 31.45
C GLN A 493 -19.52 7.03 31.98
N GLU A 494 -19.57 5.85 32.59
CA GLU A 494 -18.39 5.05 32.92
C GLU A 494 -18.15 4.06 31.78
N MET A 495 -16.88 3.82 31.46
CA MET A 495 -16.43 2.91 30.41
C MET A 495 -15.43 1.94 31.01
N MET A 496 -15.62 0.65 30.75
CA MET A 496 -14.78 -0.44 31.27
C MET A 496 -13.59 -0.72 30.35
N GLY A 497 -12.55 -1.37 30.88
CA GLY A 497 -11.43 -1.85 30.08
C GLY A 497 -11.88 -2.90 29.07
N GLY A 498 -11.43 -2.77 27.82
CA GLY A 498 -11.83 -3.64 26.70
C GLY A 498 -13.03 -3.13 25.89
N GLU A 499 -13.67 -2.03 26.30
CA GLU A 499 -14.86 -1.49 25.62
C GLU A 499 -14.52 -0.52 24.47
N LEU A 500 -15.51 -0.35 23.59
CA LEU A 500 -15.58 0.72 22.60
C LEU A 500 -16.84 1.55 22.87
N LEU A 501 -16.72 2.87 22.78
CA LEU A 501 -17.85 3.77 22.89
C LEU A 501 -17.87 4.72 21.69
N LEU A 502 -18.87 4.55 20.82
CA LEU A 502 -19.13 5.45 19.71
C LEU A 502 -20.21 6.47 20.10
N LEU A 503 -19.81 7.73 20.22
CA LEU A 503 -20.73 8.84 20.42
C LEU A 503 -21.25 9.34 19.06
N PRO A 504 -22.56 9.30 18.78
CA PRO A 504 -23.12 9.57 17.46
C PRO A 504 -23.25 11.08 17.16
N VAL A 505 -22.15 11.82 17.33
CA VAL A 505 -22.07 13.25 17.00
C VAL A 505 -21.84 13.38 15.50
N ARG A 506 -22.78 14.01 14.78
CA ARG A 506 -22.71 14.17 13.32
C ARG A 506 -21.81 15.34 12.92
N THR A 507 -21.34 15.32 11.68
CA THR A 507 -20.61 16.43 11.02
C THR A 507 -21.30 17.78 11.24
N GLY A 508 -20.50 18.83 11.52
CA GLY A 508 -21.00 20.18 11.81
C GLY A 508 -21.57 20.37 13.22
N ARG A 509 -21.51 19.34 14.09
CA ARG A 509 -21.84 19.44 15.52
C ARG A 509 -20.60 19.18 16.35
N SER A 510 -20.45 19.90 17.44
CA SER A 510 -19.38 19.65 18.41
C SER A 510 -19.93 19.32 19.79
N ILE A 511 -19.13 18.61 20.56
CA ILE A 511 -19.36 18.39 21.99
C ILE A 511 -18.10 18.73 22.78
N THR A 512 -18.26 19.11 24.04
CA THR A 512 -17.14 19.16 24.99
C THR A 512 -17.07 17.85 25.75
N LEU A 513 -15.97 17.13 25.56
CA LEU A 513 -15.65 15.90 26.28
C LEU A 513 -14.70 16.19 27.42
N ARG A 514 -15.02 15.68 28.61
CA ARG A 514 -14.07 15.51 29.70
C ARG A 514 -13.88 14.01 29.96
N ILE A 515 -12.66 13.53 29.79
CA ILE A 515 -12.28 12.14 30.01
C ILE A 515 -11.34 12.09 31.20
N GLU A 516 -11.65 11.25 32.18
CA GLU A 516 -10.79 10.94 33.32
C GLU A 516 -10.36 9.48 33.21
N ALA A 517 -9.06 9.25 32.95
CA ALA A 517 -8.51 7.92 32.73
C ALA A 517 -8.35 7.15 34.05
N GLY A 518 -8.54 5.84 33.94
CA GLY A 518 -8.35 4.85 34.99
C GLY A 518 -6.94 4.82 35.56
N ARG A 519 -6.76 4.06 36.65
CA ARG A 519 -5.44 3.90 37.26
C ARG A 519 -4.47 3.24 36.27
N GLY A 520 -3.33 3.90 36.02
CA GLY A 520 -2.30 3.39 35.10
C GLY A 520 -2.55 3.72 33.63
N LEU A 521 -3.67 4.37 33.31
CA LEU A 521 -4.04 4.77 31.95
C LEU A 521 -3.86 6.26 31.76
N ARG A 522 -3.71 6.66 30.49
CA ARG A 522 -3.67 8.07 30.07
C ARG A 522 -4.51 8.28 28.82
N VAL A 523 -4.80 9.53 28.51
CA VAL A 523 -5.36 9.98 27.25
C VAL A 523 -4.60 11.22 26.82
N ALA A 524 -3.97 11.16 25.64
CA ALA A 524 -3.10 12.23 25.12
C ALA A 524 -2.03 12.66 26.14
N GLY A 525 -1.31 11.68 26.72
CA GLY A 525 -0.25 11.84 27.71
C GLY A 525 -0.72 12.26 29.11
N LYS A 526 -2.03 12.41 29.35
CA LYS A 526 -2.59 12.99 30.59
C LYS A 526 -3.57 12.04 31.29
N ARG A 527 -3.71 12.20 32.61
CA ARG A 527 -4.74 11.49 33.40
C ARG A 527 -6.16 12.01 33.17
N SER A 528 -6.29 13.27 32.78
CA SER A 528 -7.58 13.86 32.41
C SER A 528 -7.41 14.79 31.23
N LEU A 529 -8.38 14.73 30.31
CA LEU A 529 -8.46 15.54 29.12
C LEU A 529 -9.81 16.27 29.11
N LYS A 530 -9.80 17.56 28.78
CA LYS A 530 -11.01 18.31 28.42
C LYS A 530 -10.81 18.94 27.05
N ARG A 531 -11.61 18.55 26.07
CA ARG A 531 -11.53 19.06 24.69
C ARG A 531 -12.91 19.24 24.08
N ARG A 532 -13.05 20.27 23.25
CA ARG A 532 -14.16 20.40 22.30
C ARG A 532 -13.78 19.63 21.05
N ILE A 533 -14.63 18.72 20.60
CA ILE A 533 -14.38 17.81 19.48
C ILE A 533 -15.58 17.86 18.55
N GLU A 534 -15.32 17.97 17.25
CA GLU A 534 -16.34 17.88 16.22
C GLU A 534 -16.66 16.41 15.91
N GLY A 535 -17.92 16.12 15.62
CA GLY A 535 -18.34 14.80 15.17
C GLY A 535 -18.11 14.57 13.68
N GLY A 536 -18.16 13.32 13.26
CA GLY A 536 -18.07 12.92 11.85
C GLY A 536 -19.22 12.05 11.37
N LYS A 537 -19.06 11.47 10.18
CA LYS A 537 -20.07 10.56 9.61
C LYS A 537 -20.35 9.37 10.53
N ALA A 538 -19.31 8.81 11.15
CA ALA A 538 -19.39 7.77 12.17
C ALA A 538 -19.65 8.34 13.57
N GLY A 539 -18.91 9.38 13.96
CA GLY A 539 -19.02 10.01 15.27
C GLY A 539 -17.67 10.18 15.97
N ILE A 540 -17.67 10.10 17.29
CA ILE A 540 -16.45 10.15 18.11
C ILE A 540 -16.29 8.79 18.80
N LEU A 541 -15.23 8.07 18.45
CA LEU A 541 -14.86 6.80 19.04
C LEU A 541 -13.98 7.05 20.27
N ILE A 542 -14.37 6.51 21.42
CA ILE A 542 -13.50 6.37 22.59
C ILE A 542 -13.14 4.89 22.70
N ASP A 543 -11.85 4.58 22.66
CA ASP A 543 -11.32 3.21 22.63
C ASP A 543 -10.55 2.91 23.93
N ALA A 544 -11.10 1.98 24.72
CA ALA A 544 -10.51 1.52 25.96
C ALA A 544 -10.01 0.06 25.88
N ARG A 545 -9.72 -0.44 24.67
CA ARG A 545 -9.14 -1.78 24.48
C ARG A 545 -7.64 -1.83 24.77
N GLY A 546 -6.98 -0.67 24.84
CA GLY A 546 -5.55 -0.55 25.11
C GLY A 546 -4.71 -0.36 23.85
N ARG A 547 -3.46 0.07 24.06
CA ARG A 547 -2.46 0.30 23.01
C ARG A 547 -1.08 -0.15 23.51
N GLU A 548 -0.42 -1.12 22.87
CA GLU A 548 -0.90 -1.94 21.74
C GLU A 548 -2.12 -2.81 22.12
N LEU A 549 -3.00 -3.04 21.15
CA LEU A 549 -4.20 -3.87 21.30
C LEU A 549 -3.78 -5.33 21.41
N VAL A 550 -4.19 -5.99 22.50
CA VAL A 550 -4.00 -7.43 22.69
C VAL A 550 -5.29 -8.14 22.32
N LEU A 551 -5.24 -8.98 21.28
CA LEU A 551 -6.37 -9.81 20.87
C LEU A 551 -6.45 -11.07 21.75
N PRO A 552 -7.66 -11.60 22.01
CA PRO A 552 -7.80 -12.89 22.66
C PRO A 552 -7.09 -14.01 21.88
N ALA A 553 -6.33 -14.85 22.59
CA ALA A 553 -5.63 -15.98 21.98
C ALA A 553 -6.61 -17.10 21.56
N ASP A 554 -7.71 -17.28 22.28
CA ASP A 554 -8.75 -18.27 21.98
C ASP A 554 -9.69 -17.75 20.88
N ALA A 555 -9.85 -18.53 19.80
CA ALA A 555 -10.78 -18.22 18.71
C ALA A 555 -12.23 -18.12 19.19
N ALA A 556 -12.63 -18.87 20.23
CA ALA A 556 -13.97 -18.81 20.79
C ALA A 556 -14.25 -17.46 21.48
N GLU A 557 -13.24 -16.86 22.13
CA GLU A 557 -13.36 -15.52 22.71
C GLU A 557 -13.38 -14.46 21.60
N ARG A 558 -12.54 -14.62 20.57
CA ARG A 558 -12.57 -13.75 19.37
C ARG A 558 -13.93 -13.79 18.65
N ALA A 559 -14.57 -14.96 18.60
CA ALA A 559 -15.90 -15.15 18.03
C ALA A 559 -17.02 -14.38 18.73
N ILE A 560 -16.79 -13.97 19.96
CA ILE A 560 -17.68 -13.10 20.71
C ILE A 560 -17.24 -11.64 20.50
N LYS A 561 -15.97 -11.32 20.77
CA LYS A 561 -15.48 -9.94 20.84
C LYS A 561 -15.44 -9.22 19.50
N LEU A 562 -14.93 -9.84 18.43
CA LEU A 562 -14.81 -9.14 17.14
C LEU A 562 -16.17 -8.80 16.53
N PRO A 563 -17.16 -9.72 16.46
CA PRO A 563 -18.50 -9.36 16.00
C PRO A 563 -19.19 -8.33 16.91
N GLU A 564 -18.98 -8.38 18.23
CA GLU A 564 -19.50 -7.38 19.17
C GLU A 564 -18.94 -5.98 18.88
N TRP A 565 -17.64 -5.85 18.65
CA TRP A 565 -17.03 -4.55 18.31
C TRP A 565 -17.58 -4.00 17.00
N VAL A 566 -17.71 -4.84 15.97
CA VAL A 566 -18.32 -4.44 14.70
C VAL A 566 -19.76 -4.00 14.91
N ALA A 567 -20.56 -4.77 15.67
CA ALA A 567 -21.95 -4.44 15.99
C ALA A 567 -22.09 -3.10 16.72
N GLN A 568 -21.25 -2.84 17.72
CA GLN A 568 -21.23 -1.59 18.48
C GLN A 568 -20.91 -0.39 17.57
N MET A 569 -19.94 -0.55 16.67
CA MET A 569 -19.46 0.52 15.80
C MET A 569 -20.37 0.77 14.59
N ALA A 570 -20.92 -0.28 14.00
CA ALA A 570 -21.83 -0.18 12.86
C ALA A 570 -23.29 0.06 13.31
N GLY A 571 -23.68 -0.24 14.55
CA GLY A 571 -25.08 -0.17 14.96
C GLY A 571 -25.94 -1.25 14.29
N ILE A 572 -25.36 -2.41 14.04
CA ILE A 572 -26.02 -3.61 13.48
C ILE A 572 -25.98 -4.75 14.49
N PRO A 573 -26.85 -5.77 14.38
CA PRO A 573 -26.75 -6.95 15.24
C PRO A 573 -25.40 -7.66 15.08
N ALA A 574 -24.84 -8.15 16.19
CA ALA A 574 -23.63 -8.96 16.17
C ALA A 574 -23.89 -10.24 15.37
N HIS A 575 -23.02 -10.48 14.39
CA HIS A 575 -23.08 -11.71 13.60
C HIS A 575 -22.62 -12.88 14.47
N GLN A 576 -23.45 -13.93 14.56
CA GLN A 576 -23.09 -15.13 15.30
C GLN A 576 -22.15 -16.00 14.47
N ILE A 577 -20.97 -16.29 15.03
CA ILE A 577 -20.04 -17.23 14.42
C ILE A 577 -20.57 -18.67 14.61
N PRO A 578 -20.68 -19.46 13.52
CA PRO A 578 -21.07 -20.86 13.62
C PRO A 578 -20.13 -21.67 14.52
N GLN A 579 -20.68 -22.53 15.38
CA GLN A 579 -19.90 -23.32 16.35
C GLN A 579 -18.95 -24.31 15.67
N ASP A 580 -19.30 -24.81 14.49
CA ASP A 580 -18.45 -25.66 13.67
C ASP A 580 -17.20 -24.93 13.16
N TRP A 581 -17.19 -23.60 13.11
CA TRP A 581 -16.00 -22.82 12.74
C TRP A 581 -15.00 -22.67 13.90
N LEU A 582 -15.41 -22.99 15.13
CA LEU A 582 -14.55 -22.96 16.31
C LEU A 582 -13.86 -24.30 16.57
N VAL A 583 -14.19 -25.32 15.79
CA VAL A 583 -13.54 -26.62 15.89
C VAL A 583 -12.15 -26.48 15.25
N PRO A 584 -11.07 -26.82 15.99
CA PRO A 584 -9.72 -26.78 15.43
C PRO A 584 -9.68 -27.58 14.13
N VAL A 585 -9.19 -26.94 13.07
CA VAL A 585 -8.95 -27.62 11.80
C VAL A 585 -7.91 -28.71 12.08
N SER A 586 -8.21 -29.97 11.77
CA SER A 586 -7.21 -31.04 11.86
C SER A 586 -6.06 -30.71 10.91
N SER A 587 -4.99 -30.13 11.44
CA SER A 587 -3.77 -29.90 10.69
C SER A 587 -3.08 -31.23 10.49
N ASP A 588 -2.90 -31.63 9.23
CA ASP A 588 -1.87 -32.60 8.93
C ASP A 588 -0.54 -31.84 9.07
N GLY A 589 0.07 -31.92 10.26
CA GLY A 589 1.26 -31.14 10.60
C GLY A 589 2.44 -31.35 9.63
N ARG A 590 2.40 -32.43 8.83
CA ARG A 590 3.35 -32.68 7.75
C ARG A 590 3.12 -31.76 6.54
N LEU A 591 1.86 -31.48 6.19
CA LEU A 591 1.50 -30.57 5.10
C LEU A 591 1.75 -29.11 5.48
N ASP A 592 1.49 -28.73 6.73
CA ASP A 592 1.79 -27.36 7.20
C ASP A 592 3.31 -27.12 7.24
N ALA A 593 4.11 -28.11 7.64
CA ALA A 593 5.58 -28.02 7.59
C ALA A 593 6.11 -27.90 6.14
N LEU A 594 5.58 -28.69 5.21
CA LEU A 594 5.93 -28.57 3.77
C LEU A 594 5.49 -27.21 3.19
N PHE A 595 4.38 -26.66 3.68
CA PHE A 595 3.92 -25.34 3.27
C PHE A 595 4.81 -24.21 3.81
N ASP A 596 5.24 -24.29 5.07
CA ASP A 596 6.21 -23.36 5.66
C ASP A 596 7.56 -23.44 4.92
N GLU A 597 7.99 -24.64 4.51
CA GLU A 597 9.17 -24.85 3.68
C GLU A 597 9.01 -24.22 2.28
N ALA A 598 7.85 -24.36 1.64
CA ALA A 598 7.56 -23.72 0.35
C ALA A 598 7.50 -22.18 0.43
N LEU A 599 6.95 -21.62 1.53
CA LEU A 599 6.94 -20.18 1.76
C LEU A 599 8.34 -19.60 2.03
N SER A 600 9.23 -20.41 2.62
CA SER A 600 10.60 -20.03 2.95
C SER A 600 11.61 -20.32 1.83
N ALA A 601 11.35 -21.27 0.93
CA ALA A 601 12.24 -21.61 -0.19
C ALA A 601 12.41 -20.48 -1.24
N ASP A 602 11.48 -19.53 -1.30
CA ASP A 602 11.60 -18.29 -2.10
C ASP A 602 12.36 -17.16 -1.38
N ALA A 603 12.77 -17.36 -0.12
CA ALA A 603 13.78 -16.55 0.53
C ALA A 603 15.12 -17.22 0.25
N GLY A 604 16.02 -16.56 -0.48
CA GLY A 604 17.37 -17.05 -0.70
C GLY A 604 18.02 -17.52 0.62
N PRO A 605 18.90 -18.52 0.57
CA PRO A 605 19.27 -19.30 1.74
C PRO A 605 19.81 -18.41 2.86
N SER A 606 19.22 -18.53 4.05
CA SER A 606 19.74 -17.88 5.26
C SER A 606 21.06 -18.55 5.66
N ALA A 607 22.07 -17.74 5.95
CA ALA A 607 23.47 -18.15 6.15
C ALA A 607 23.76 -18.94 7.45
N ARG A 608 22.84 -19.79 7.93
CA ARG A 608 23.02 -20.49 9.22
C ARG A 608 23.04 -22.01 9.22
N ASP A 609 22.68 -22.70 8.14
CA ASP A 609 22.82 -24.15 8.06
C ASP A 609 23.80 -24.59 6.97
N GLN A 610 25.10 -24.35 7.22
CA GLN A 610 26.16 -25.12 6.57
C GLN A 610 27.24 -25.48 7.61
N ARG A 611 26.98 -26.57 8.34
CA ARG A 611 28.03 -27.45 8.84
C ARG A 611 27.62 -28.88 8.57
N VAL A 612 27.96 -29.36 7.37
CA VAL A 612 28.04 -30.80 7.10
C VAL A 612 29.52 -31.09 6.88
N GLY A 613 30.06 -32.00 7.71
CA GLY A 613 31.42 -32.50 7.61
C GLY A 613 31.59 -33.42 6.39
N PRO A 614 32.83 -33.81 6.07
CA PRO A 614 33.09 -34.67 4.93
C PRO A 614 32.66 -36.10 5.29
N ASP A 615 32.00 -36.74 4.33
CA ASP A 615 31.75 -38.17 4.16
C ASP A 615 30.27 -38.40 3.82
N ASP A 616 30.00 -38.55 2.52
CA ASP A 616 29.00 -39.46 1.93
C ASP A 616 28.97 -39.21 0.41
N ASP A 617 30.05 -39.63 -0.25
CA ASP A 617 30.03 -40.00 -1.66
C ASP A 617 29.42 -41.40 -1.72
N ASP A 618 28.13 -41.53 -2.10
CA ASP A 618 27.50 -42.71 -2.74
C ASP A 618 25.96 -42.59 -2.69
N PHE A 619 25.35 -41.73 -3.52
CA PHE A 619 23.88 -41.77 -3.74
C PHE A 619 23.43 -41.20 -5.10
N PHE A 620 24.26 -41.33 -6.13
CA PHE A 620 23.90 -40.99 -7.51
C PHE A 620 24.38 -42.08 -8.48
N ASP A 621 23.76 -43.26 -8.44
CA ASP A 621 23.91 -44.21 -9.56
C ASP A 621 22.81 -45.28 -9.68
N ASP A 622 21.56 -45.03 -9.24
CA ASP A 622 20.53 -46.09 -9.27
C ASP A 622 19.10 -45.65 -9.63
N VAL A 623 18.94 -44.74 -10.61
CA VAL A 623 17.62 -44.41 -11.20
C VAL A 623 17.67 -44.28 -12.72
N LEU A 624 18.45 -45.13 -13.40
CA LEU A 624 18.43 -45.22 -14.87
C LEU A 624 18.55 -46.68 -15.34
N SER A 625 17.66 -47.56 -14.87
CA SER A 625 17.37 -48.82 -15.56
C SER A 625 16.09 -49.47 -15.03
N ASP A 626 14.95 -49.11 -15.62
CA ASP A 626 13.78 -49.98 -15.60
C ASP A 626 13.18 -50.05 -17.02
N PRO A 627 13.21 -51.21 -17.71
CA PRO A 627 12.74 -51.36 -19.07
C PRO A 627 11.34 -51.97 -19.10
N ASP A 628 10.35 -51.36 -18.44
CA ASP A 628 8.93 -51.72 -18.58
C ASP A 628 8.05 -50.46 -18.48
N LEU A 629 8.03 -49.67 -19.55
CA LEU A 629 7.01 -48.64 -19.78
C LEU A 629 6.14 -49.07 -20.97
N GLU A 630 5.05 -49.76 -20.66
CA GLU A 630 3.91 -49.90 -21.55
C GLU A 630 3.30 -48.52 -21.82
N THR A 631 3.10 -48.22 -23.09
CA THR A 631 2.43 -47.03 -23.61
C THR A 631 0.96 -46.99 -23.18
N PHE A 632 0.59 -46.00 -22.37
CA PHE A 632 -0.79 -45.58 -22.19
C PHE A 632 -0.99 -44.25 -22.93
N ASP A 633 -1.51 -44.35 -24.16
CA ASP A 633 -2.26 -43.27 -24.81
C ASP A 633 -3.65 -43.24 -24.15
N ASP A 634 -3.94 -42.22 -23.35
CA ASP A 634 -5.31 -41.81 -23.05
C ASP A 634 -5.34 -40.29 -22.80
N ASP A 635 -6.03 -39.59 -23.69
CA ASP A 635 -6.18 -38.14 -23.80
C ASP A 635 -7.41 -37.69 -22.98
N PRO A 636 -7.28 -36.89 -21.90
CA PRO A 636 -8.39 -36.63 -20.96
C PRO A 636 -9.28 -35.43 -21.36
N PHE A 637 -9.53 -35.20 -22.65
CA PHE A 637 -10.22 -34.00 -23.14
C PHE A 637 -11.55 -34.22 -23.89
N ASP A 638 -12.24 -35.35 -23.73
CA ASP A 638 -13.49 -35.62 -24.48
C ASP A 638 -14.82 -35.47 -23.72
N ASP A 639 -14.82 -35.08 -22.43
CA ASP A 639 -16.07 -35.01 -21.62
C ASP A 639 -16.67 -33.60 -21.44
N LEU A 640 -16.32 -32.61 -22.28
CA LEU A 640 -16.82 -31.23 -22.15
C LEU A 640 -17.94 -30.82 -23.13
N ASP A 641 -18.35 -31.69 -24.06
CA ASP A 641 -19.41 -31.39 -25.03
C ASP A 641 -20.82 -31.88 -24.65
N GLU A 642 -20.98 -32.69 -23.61
CA GLU A 642 -22.32 -33.18 -23.18
C GLU A 642 -23.09 -32.22 -22.24
N LEU A 643 -22.47 -31.15 -21.72
CA LEU A 643 -23.13 -30.19 -20.82
C LEU A 643 -23.76 -28.96 -21.52
N ARG A 644 -23.72 -28.89 -22.86
CA ARG A 644 -24.29 -27.76 -23.63
C ARG A 644 -25.67 -28.03 -24.25
N SER A 645 -26.30 -29.18 -23.97
CA SER A 645 -27.61 -29.54 -24.56
C SER A 645 -28.80 -29.57 -23.59
N LEU A 646 -28.65 -29.08 -22.35
CA LEU A 646 -29.74 -29.04 -21.36
C LEU A 646 -30.01 -27.64 -20.80
N SER A 647 -30.43 -26.72 -21.68
CA SER A 647 -31.37 -25.64 -21.36
C SER A 647 -31.81 -24.95 -22.67
N GLY A 648 -32.85 -25.51 -23.28
CA GLY A 648 -33.73 -24.78 -24.21
C GLY A 648 -34.82 -24.05 -23.43
#